data_AF-A0A1Q7ZMQ6-F1
#
_entry.id   AF-A0A1Q7ZMQ6-F1
#
_cell.length_a   1.000
_cell.length_b   1.000
_cell.length_c   1.000
_cell.angle_alpha   90.00
_cell.angle_beta   90.00
_cell.angle_gamma   90.00
#
_symmetry.space_group_name_H-M   'P 1'
#
loop_
_entity.id
_entity.type
_entity.pdbx_description
1 polymer ?
#
loop_
_entity_poly.entity_id
_entity_poly.type
_entity_poly.pdbx_seq_one_letter_code
_entity_poly.pdbx_strand_id
1 'polypeptide(L)'
;MPAIPLVFRIKLNARKYSGHQEASMTVRSFKDLKLLLAFVVVFSMLSLPGSLSGGSYVPQIHLAAANTAPNQPWYPAGPSMDKIQYQIYTDSTAEITALQTGAVDIPDSPIPPSAVPQICGSPGFLCTAPVPFSGYFELEFHLDQNFWGCQMSFGNSACGVNIRQGMAHGLDKTAFINAELSGTGVAIDNPVPPSVNLVSPNPCGWDSAHAQSGSNCVVAAPGGTAYHLAMAAAGAGCTNTPSFTYTPGCGTPDFCAAADHFIAAGLATGKNPSTCVLTGVPSTVTSNSIHFFVRSDDVARLHMGDSYAQFICGLFTGAFSTGCGIGGSSTNIVVTDTGSITQFPGFTTSKTSVALTWWVYTAGFSNIQTFDASLYYIYNGKFVSGIPAIQPPNGPCSSESIPSFSASNYMYLCNPSYDSISNQMEFAPCLSAPGDPTPGSPNPTFSNCPSTSQLTATSASYQAQDLFGQNAFTIPVWTQTNQFAYLSNWQRVVVQNGDGFIPPGNTVAEFNAYNPNPAVGVAGTIRQGYSQSAVSVNPFIATTNHDLGLVDNIWDSPYRANPSQPGTSLEWMTVSTSQLPPSGLAYVPPTGTVATFRFSLRQDIFWQTGQKVTAWDLAFSYVALKATGASLGSGLAPITGMKVISPSQVDVNVNQVGLFTKLYVGSTIVFPGRIWSSCGASTWDAGANNQNFAAANAALTPCIGPNVSSSGVVLPTASAVDTAKIQPSYDPLAAGTLVGSGPWVCVGPPVGTACATSPGIQAPAGGSYFLQRYGLGTIPGATLNTYFRSSGNLALWAWSGDTGNFPNDFLEFSIASSCFGRMPVPTGCARWSMGIGNPTGSSGSPAPIGLTQMSIIQRFVGVNWVAPYDWRMSPPQNIAIFPPVLYEGSISLNPSTVTGCTIPFNSGGGYDC
;
A
#
# COMPACT_ATOMS: atom_id res chain seq x y z
N MET A 1 12.88 20.21 -65.81
CA MET A 1 13.33 18.89 -66.30
C MET A 1 12.90 17.85 -65.28
N PRO A 2 12.03 16.87 -65.59
CA PRO A 2 11.67 15.85 -64.62
C PRO A 2 12.77 14.78 -64.57
N ALA A 3 13.28 14.48 -63.38
CA ALA A 3 14.20 13.38 -63.16
C ALA A 3 13.42 12.06 -63.25
N ILE A 4 13.78 11.24 -64.24
CA ILE A 4 13.23 9.90 -64.46
C ILE A 4 13.71 8.99 -63.31
N PRO A 5 12.82 8.27 -62.59
CA PRO A 5 13.28 7.29 -61.61
C PRO A 5 13.79 6.04 -62.36
N LEU A 6 15.05 5.68 -62.14
CA LEU A 6 15.58 4.37 -62.55
C LEU A 6 14.90 3.28 -61.70
N VAL A 7 14.04 2.49 -62.34
CA VAL A 7 13.41 1.32 -61.71
C VAL A 7 14.26 0.09 -61.99
N PHE A 8 14.95 -0.43 -60.98
CA PHE A 8 15.53 -1.77 -61.03
C PHE A 8 14.49 -2.79 -60.60
N ARG A 9 14.16 -3.75 -61.49
CA ARG A 9 13.35 -4.94 -61.12
C ARG A 9 14.29 -6.10 -60.82
N ILE A 10 14.33 -6.55 -59.57
CA ILE A 10 15.02 -7.79 -59.18
C ILE A 10 13.96 -8.91 -59.12
N LYS A 11 14.15 -9.96 -59.93
CA LYS A 11 13.34 -11.19 -59.88
C LYS A 11 13.94 -12.14 -58.85
N LEU A 12 13.27 -12.30 -57.70
CA LEU A 12 13.57 -13.39 -56.76
C LEU A 12 12.66 -14.57 -57.08
N ASN A 13 13.23 -15.64 -57.64
CA ASN A 13 12.52 -16.90 -57.86
C ASN A 13 12.57 -17.74 -56.58
N ALA A 14 11.49 -17.76 -55.80
CA ALA A 14 11.29 -18.72 -54.74
C ALA A 14 10.41 -19.88 -55.25
N ARG A 15 10.96 -21.10 -55.33
CA ARG A 15 10.18 -22.32 -55.54
C ARG A 15 9.58 -22.78 -54.20
N LYS A 16 8.26 -22.65 -54.03
CA LYS A 16 7.39 -23.68 -53.44
C LYS A 16 5.92 -23.36 -53.68
N TYR A 17 5.21 -24.37 -54.22
CA TYR A 17 3.76 -24.58 -54.33
C TYR A 17 2.79 -23.39 -54.17
N SER A 18 2.15 -23.06 -55.29
CA SER A 18 0.88 -22.33 -55.50
C SER A 18 0.63 -21.03 -54.70
N GLY A 19 0.92 -19.90 -55.36
CA GLY A 19 0.42 -18.56 -55.01
C GLY A 19 1.43 -17.46 -55.32
N HIS A 20 1.36 -16.84 -56.50
CA HIS A 20 2.23 -15.71 -56.85
C HIS A 20 1.79 -14.44 -56.11
N GLN A 21 2.64 -13.91 -55.21
CA GLN A 21 2.60 -12.50 -54.81
C GLN A 21 3.91 -11.81 -55.21
N GLU A 22 3.81 -10.75 -56.00
CA GLU A 22 4.93 -9.86 -56.31
C GLU A 22 5.03 -8.79 -55.22
N ALA A 23 6.10 -8.81 -54.43
CA ALA A 23 6.43 -7.71 -53.51
C ALA A 23 7.33 -6.69 -54.23
N SER A 24 6.81 -5.49 -54.49
CA SER A 24 7.58 -4.37 -55.04
C SER A 24 7.99 -3.43 -53.91
N MET A 25 9.29 -3.36 -53.59
CA MET A 25 9.81 -2.45 -52.56
C MET A 25 10.41 -1.20 -53.21
N THR A 26 9.96 -0.01 -52.78
CA THR A 26 10.44 1.28 -53.31
C THR A 26 11.43 1.89 -52.32
N VAL A 27 12.70 2.06 -52.70
CA VAL A 27 13.74 2.68 -51.86
C VAL A 27 13.61 4.20 -51.93
N ARG A 28 13.43 4.87 -50.79
CA ARG A 28 13.14 6.32 -50.73
C ARG A 28 14.28 7.19 -50.19
N SER A 29 15.38 6.63 -49.67
CA SER A 29 16.54 7.44 -49.26
C SER A 29 17.90 6.74 -49.40
N PHE A 30 18.97 7.54 -49.41
CA PHE A 30 20.36 7.08 -49.44
C PHE A 30 20.78 6.27 -48.19
N LYS A 31 20.07 6.42 -47.06
CA LYS A 31 20.33 5.65 -45.83
C LYS A 31 19.83 4.21 -45.95
N ASP A 32 18.70 4.01 -46.63
CA ASP A 32 18.12 2.68 -46.88
C ASP A 32 19.00 1.86 -47.83
N LEU A 33 19.66 2.52 -48.79
CA LEU A 33 20.64 1.90 -49.69
C LEU A 33 21.88 1.39 -48.94
N LYS A 34 22.37 2.14 -47.92
CA LYS A 34 23.50 1.72 -47.09
C LYS A 34 23.16 0.50 -46.22
N LEU A 35 21.95 0.47 -45.64
CA LEU A 35 21.49 -0.65 -44.84
C LEU A 35 21.33 -1.93 -45.69
N LEU A 36 20.78 -1.78 -46.90
CA LEU A 36 20.62 -2.88 -47.85
C LEU A 36 21.97 -3.41 -48.35
N LEU A 37 22.92 -2.52 -48.66
CA LEU A 37 24.30 -2.89 -49.05
C LEU A 37 25.03 -3.61 -47.91
N ALA A 38 24.87 -3.16 -46.66
CA ALA A 38 25.44 -3.84 -45.50
C ALA A 38 24.85 -5.25 -45.32
N PHE A 39 23.54 -5.42 -45.49
CA PHE A 39 22.88 -6.71 -45.40
C PHE A 39 23.32 -7.68 -46.50
N VAL A 40 23.43 -7.20 -47.74
CA VAL A 40 23.91 -7.99 -48.88
C VAL A 40 25.36 -8.42 -48.66
N VAL A 41 26.23 -7.52 -48.19
CA VAL A 41 27.65 -7.83 -47.93
C VAL A 41 27.81 -8.85 -46.79
N VAL A 42 27.06 -8.70 -45.69
CA VAL A 42 27.12 -9.63 -44.55
C VAL A 42 26.59 -11.02 -44.92
N PHE A 43 25.45 -11.11 -45.63
CA PHE A 43 24.91 -12.41 -46.04
C PHE A 43 25.68 -13.08 -47.18
N SER A 44 26.39 -12.32 -48.02
CA SER A 44 27.29 -12.88 -49.02
C SER A 44 28.49 -13.57 -48.38
N MET A 45 29.00 -13.05 -47.25
CA MET A 45 30.14 -13.64 -46.53
C MET A 45 29.78 -14.91 -45.73
N LEU A 46 28.50 -15.18 -45.48
CA LEU A 46 28.02 -16.38 -44.76
C LEU A 46 27.96 -17.65 -45.65
N SER A 47 28.28 -17.55 -46.95
CA SER A 47 28.19 -18.66 -47.91
C SER A 47 29.52 -19.34 -48.25
N LEU A 48 30.61 -19.00 -47.56
CA LEU A 48 31.93 -19.63 -47.75
C LEU A 48 32.15 -20.76 -46.73
N PRO A 49 32.49 -21.99 -47.16
CA PRO A 49 32.81 -23.08 -46.24
C PRO A 49 34.30 -23.06 -45.84
N GLY A 50 34.56 -23.14 -44.53
CA GLY A 50 35.82 -23.68 -43.99
C GLY A 50 36.87 -22.66 -43.48
N SER A 51 37.13 -22.77 -42.17
CA SER A 51 38.39 -22.50 -41.45
C SER A 51 39.08 -21.14 -41.61
N LEU A 52 38.45 -20.06 -41.13
CA LEU A 52 39.14 -18.87 -40.59
C LEU A 52 38.27 -18.22 -39.50
N SER A 53 37.94 -18.95 -38.43
CA SER A 53 37.14 -18.43 -37.30
C SER A 53 37.99 -17.80 -36.18
N GLY A 54 39.17 -17.27 -36.51
CA GLY A 54 40.03 -16.56 -35.56
C GLY A 54 40.36 -15.17 -36.07
N GLY A 55 39.50 -14.18 -35.82
CA GLY A 55 39.84 -12.77 -36.07
C GLY A 55 38.73 -11.84 -36.58
N SER A 56 37.48 -12.28 -36.71
CA SER A 56 36.40 -11.39 -37.16
C SER A 56 35.71 -10.73 -35.96
N TYR A 57 35.99 -9.45 -35.76
CA TYR A 57 35.17 -8.56 -34.94
C TYR A 57 33.76 -8.51 -35.53
N VAL A 58 32.88 -9.38 -35.07
CA VAL A 58 31.44 -9.18 -35.23
C VAL A 58 31.14 -7.91 -34.44
N PRO A 59 30.57 -6.84 -35.02
CA PRO A 59 30.06 -5.76 -34.20
C PRO A 59 29.04 -6.41 -33.27
N GLN A 60 29.27 -6.35 -31.96
CA GLN A 60 28.25 -6.69 -30.99
C GLN A 60 27.00 -5.93 -31.40
N ILE A 61 26.00 -6.65 -31.90
CA ILE A 61 24.65 -6.11 -31.94
C ILE A 61 24.31 -5.98 -30.46
N HIS A 62 24.43 -4.77 -29.93
CA HIS A 62 23.85 -4.44 -28.65
C HIS A 62 22.36 -4.77 -28.79
N LEU A 63 21.92 -5.86 -28.14
CA LEU A 63 20.51 -6.01 -27.79
C LEU A 63 20.11 -4.67 -27.18
N ALA A 64 19.06 -4.05 -27.73
CA ALA A 64 18.62 -2.74 -27.31
C ALA A 64 18.57 -2.72 -25.77
N ALA A 65 19.38 -1.85 -25.16
CA ALA A 65 19.37 -1.69 -23.72
C ALA A 65 17.93 -1.36 -23.30
N ALA A 66 17.43 -2.01 -22.25
CA ALA A 66 16.12 -1.73 -21.70
C ALA A 66 15.96 -0.22 -21.52
N ASN A 67 14.81 0.34 -21.91
CA ASN A 67 14.55 1.76 -21.77
C ASN A 67 14.27 2.05 -20.29
N THR A 68 15.34 2.21 -19.52
CA THR A 68 15.28 2.34 -18.06
C THR A 68 14.62 3.65 -17.68
N ALA A 69 13.59 3.56 -16.84
CA ALA A 69 12.97 4.71 -16.22
C ALA A 69 14.00 5.44 -15.35
N PRO A 70 14.15 6.76 -15.48
CA PRO A 70 14.99 7.53 -14.58
C PRO A 70 14.48 7.43 -13.15
N ASN A 71 15.40 7.43 -12.18
CA ASN A 71 15.02 7.63 -10.78
C ASN A 71 14.57 9.08 -10.58
N GLN A 72 13.26 9.29 -10.49
CA GLN A 72 12.67 10.62 -10.37
C GLN A 72 12.67 11.06 -8.90
N PRO A 73 13.12 12.30 -8.59
CA PRO A 73 12.96 12.84 -7.26
C PRO A 73 11.48 13.14 -6.98
N TRP A 74 11.08 13.00 -5.72
CA TRP A 74 9.75 13.32 -5.24
C TRP A 74 9.62 14.80 -4.87
N TYR A 75 8.48 15.37 -5.22
CA TYR A 75 8.06 16.72 -4.87
C TYR A 75 6.85 16.59 -3.96
N PRO A 76 6.94 17.01 -2.68
CA PRO A 76 5.86 16.93 -1.70
C PRO A 76 4.78 17.99 -1.95
N ALA A 77 4.30 18.09 -3.18
CA ALA A 77 3.27 19.00 -3.65
C ALA A 77 2.16 18.21 -4.35
N GLY A 78 0.98 18.83 -4.45
CA GLY A 78 -0.22 18.25 -5.03
C GLY A 78 -0.14 17.98 -6.53
N PRO A 79 -1.24 17.51 -7.14
CA PRO A 79 -1.22 16.96 -8.49
C PRO A 79 -0.74 17.92 -9.56
N SER A 80 0.25 17.45 -10.32
CA SER A 80 0.80 18.14 -11.49
C SER A 80 -0.18 18.13 -12.66
N MET A 81 -1.02 17.09 -12.76
CA MET A 81 -2.10 16.98 -13.77
C MET A 81 -3.45 17.44 -13.20
N ASP A 82 -4.42 17.68 -14.09
CA ASP A 82 -5.75 18.20 -13.71
C ASP A 82 -6.72 17.12 -13.27
N LYS A 83 -6.57 15.91 -13.80
CA LYS A 83 -7.50 14.80 -13.63
C LYS A 83 -6.75 13.48 -13.50
N ILE A 84 -7.41 12.53 -12.85
CA ILE A 84 -7.04 11.12 -12.90
C ILE A 84 -8.26 10.29 -13.28
N GLN A 85 -8.03 9.30 -14.14
CA GLN A 85 -8.98 8.27 -14.49
C GLN A 85 -8.39 6.92 -14.10
N TYR A 86 -9.07 6.21 -13.20
CA TYR A 86 -8.78 4.82 -12.89
C TYR A 86 -9.61 3.95 -13.82
N GLN A 87 -8.97 3.18 -14.72
CA GLN A 87 -9.65 2.24 -15.61
C GLN A 87 -9.63 0.84 -15.01
N ILE A 88 -10.80 0.20 -14.91
CA ILE A 88 -10.95 -1.06 -14.17
C ILE A 88 -10.86 -2.24 -15.14
N TYR A 89 -9.98 -3.19 -14.81
CA TYR A 89 -9.76 -4.43 -15.55
C TYR A 89 -10.24 -5.65 -14.77
N THR A 90 -10.22 -6.82 -15.43
CA THR A 90 -10.58 -8.10 -14.81
C THR A 90 -9.45 -8.69 -13.99
N ASP A 91 -8.21 -8.42 -14.39
CA ASP A 91 -6.98 -8.97 -13.85
C ASP A 91 -5.77 -8.17 -14.37
N SER A 92 -4.59 -8.49 -13.83
CA SER A 92 -3.30 -7.88 -14.22
C SER A 92 -2.92 -8.14 -15.68
N THR A 93 -3.34 -9.24 -16.30
CA THR A 93 -3.02 -9.54 -17.71
C THR A 93 -3.78 -8.63 -18.66
N ALA A 94 -5.06 -8.40 -18.39
CA ALA A 94 -5.90 -7.48 -19.13
C ALA A 94 -5.37 -6.04 -19.04
N GLU A 95 -4.95 -5.63 -17.85
CA GLU A 95 -4.35 -4.31 -17.61
C GLU A 95 -3.03 -4.12 -18.38
N ILE A 96 -2.10 -5.08 -18.31
CA ILE A 96 -0.82 -4.98 -19.02
C ILE A 96 -1.02 -4.98 -20.54
N THR A 97 -2.04 -5.67 -21.04
CA THR A 97 -2.44 -5.58 -22.46
C THR A 97 -2.94 -4.17 -22.81
N ALA A 98 -3.67 -3.51 -21.90
CA ALA A 98 -4.11 -2.14 -22.07
C ALA A 98 -2.95 -1.13 -22.07
N LEU A 99 -1.90 -1.36 -21.28
CA LEU A 99 -0.64 -0.59 -21.35
C LEU A 99 0.01 -0.74 -22.74
N GLN A 100 0.12 -1.95 -23.26
CA GLN A 100 0.74 -2.22 -24.57
C GLN A 100 0.03 -1.53 -25.74
N THR A 101 -1.29 -1.30 -25.62
CA THR A 101 -2.10 -0.59 -26.62
C THR A 101 -2.16 0.93 -26.38
N GLY A 102 -1.59 1.42 -25.28
CA GLY A 102 -1.62 2.84 -24.90
C GLY A 102 -2.97 3.32 -24.34
N ALA A 103 -3.85 2.40 -23.93
CA ALA A 103 -5.11 2.71 -23.26
C ALA A 103 -4.90 3.17 -21.79
N VAL A 104 -3.83 2.66 -21.17
CA VAL A 104 -3.33 3.01 -19.83
C VAL A 104 -1.98 3.72 -19.96
N ASP A 105 -1.74 4.70 -19.10
CA ASP A 105 -0.47 5.42 -19.01
C ASP A 105 0.49 4.76 -18.00
N ILE A 106 -0.04 4.39 -16.84
CA ILE A 106 0.66 3.78 -15.70
C ILE A 106 -0.23 2.64 -15.15
N PRO A 107 0.23 1.39 -15.09
CA PRO A 107 -0.51 0.29 -14.49
C PRO A 107 -0.31 0.24 -12.97
N ASP A 108 -1.21 -0.43 -12.25
CA ASP A 108 -1.02 -0.84 -10.87
C ASP A 108 -0.42 -2.24 -10.69
N SER A 109 -0.44 -3.06 -11.73
CA SER A 109 0.21 -4.37 -11.71
C SER A 109 1.67 -4.33 -12.17
N PRO A 110 2.54 -5.14 -11.55
CA PRO A 110 3.88 -5.36 -12.08
C PRO A 110 3.82 -6.08 -13.43
N ILE A 111 4.83 -5.84 -14.27
CA ILE A 111 4.98 -6.54 -15.54
C ILE A 111 5.27 -8.02 -15.26
N PRO A 112 4.52 -8.97 -15.86
CA PRO A 112 4.86 -10.39 -15.78
C PRO A 112 6.28 -10.64 -16.30
N PRO A 113 7.10 -11.52 -15.67
CA PRO A 113 8.48 -11.76 -16.09
C PRO A 113 8.64 -12.09 -17.58
N SER A 114 7.67 -12.81 -18.15
CA SER A 114 7.63 -13.18 -19.58
C SER A 114 7.46 -11.97 -20.52
N ALA A 115 6.84 -10.88 -20.05
CA ALA A 115 6.57 -9.68 -20.83
C ALA A 115 7.67 -8.60 -20.69
N VAL A 116 8.56 -8.72 -19.69
CA VAL A 116 9.64 -7.74 -19.44
C VAL A 116 10.52 -7.51 -20.67
N PRO A 117 11.05 -8.54 -21.38
CA PRO A 117 11.90 -8.30 -22.55
C PRO A 117 11.19 -7.55 -23.68
N GLN A 118 9.89 -7.80 -23.87
CA GLN A 118 9.10 -7.16 -24.91
C GLN A 118 8.80 -5.70 -24.57
N ILE A 119 8.30 -5.44 -23.36
CA ILE A 119 7.87 -4.10 -22.95
C ILE A 119 9.09 -3.21 -22.72
N CYS A 120 10.07 -3.67 -21.95
CA CYS A 120 11.25 -2.86 -21.61
C CYS A 120 12.23 -2.71 -22.77
N GLY A 121 12.15 -3.57 -23.79
CA GLY A 121 12.91 -3.43 -25.04
C GLY A 121 12.29 -2.44 -26.05
N SER A 122 11.08 -1.92 -25.78
CA SER A 122 10.36 -1.02 -26.69
C SER A 122 10.54 0.45 -26.30
N PRO A 123 10.83 1.36 -27.25
CA PRO A 123 11.04 2.78 -26.96
C PRO A 123 9.76 3.52 -26.51
N GLY A 124 8.59 2.90 -26.68
CA GLY A 124 7.30 3.44 -26.23
C GLY A 124 7.08 3.38 -24.71
N PHE A 125 7.95 2.68 -23.98
CA PHE A 125 7.82 2.47 -22.54
C PHE A 125 9.10 2.86 -21.81
N LEU A 126 8.95 3.19 -20.53
CA LEU A 126 10.03 3.31 -19.56
C LEU A 126 9.78 2.28 -18.45
N CYS A 127 10.77 1.45 -18.14
CA CYS A 127 10.67 0.42 -17.11
C CYS A 127 11.42 0.81 -15.85
N THR A 128 10.77 0.69 -14.69
CA THR A 128 11.39 0.95 -13.40
C THR A 128 12.59 0.04 -13.17
N ALA A 129 13.50 0.46 -12.28
CA ALA A 129 14.36 -0.52 -11.64
C ALA A 129 13.49 -1.55 -10.89
N PRO A 130 13.93 -2.80 -10.74
CA PRO A 130 13.26 -3.78 -9.89
C PRO A 130 13.15 -3.25 -8.44
N VAL A 131 11.96 -3.33 -7.85
CA VAL A 131 11.63 -2.87 -6.50
C VAL A 131 11.30 -4.09 -5.65
N PRO A 132 12.03 -4.37 -4.55
CA PRO A 132 11.65 -5.42 -3.61
C PRO A 132 10.25 -5.15 -3.06
N PHE A 133 9.34 -6.10 -3.19
CA PHE A 133 7.95 -5.91 -2.79
C PHE A 133 7.84 -5.81 -1.25
N SER A 134 7.22 -4.74 -0.75
CA SER A 134 6.85 -4.61 0.67
C SER A 134 5.53 -5.31 0.96
N GLY A 135 5.44 -6.57 0.56
CA GLY A 135 4.26 -7.41 0.72
C GLY A 135 4.61 -8.88 0.56
N TYR A 136 3.63 -9.73 0.81
CA TYR A 136 3.80 -11.17 0.74
C TYR A 136 2.48 -11.87 0.45
N PHE A 137 2.57 -13.12 0.01
CA PHE A 137 1.44 -13.97 -0.34
C PHE A 137 1.49 -15.26 0.47
N GLU A 138 0.32 -15.75 0.86
CA GLU A 138 0.19 -16.84 1.82
C GLU A 138 -1.09 -17.65 1.66
N LEU A 139 -1.17 -18.79 2.36
CA LEU A 139 -2.41 -19.51 2.59
C LEU A 139 -2.93 -19.15 3.98
N GLU A 140 -4.12 -18.55 4.04
CA GLU A 140 -4.78 -18.16 5.29
C GLU A 140 -5.85 -19.17 5.70
N PHE A 141 -6.10 -19.23 7.01
CA PHE A 141 -7.14 -20.06 7.62
C PHE A 141 -8.10 -19.20 8.43
N HIS A 142 -9.39 -19.52 8.36
CA HIS A 142 -10.34 -19.02 9.34
C HIS A 142 -10.18 -19.83 10.64
N LEU A 143 -9.57 -19.23 11.66
CA LEU A 143 -9.07 -19.96 12.83
C LEU A 143 -10.14 -20.33 13.86
N ASP A 144 -11.41 -19.97 13.66
CA ASP A 144 -12.56 -20.51 14.39
C ASP A 144 -13.49 -21.43 13.56
N GLN A 145 -13.07 -21.83 12.35
CA GLN A 145 -13.89 -22.77 11.57
C GLN A 145 -13.70 -24.23 12.01
N ASN A 146 -14.68 -25.04 11.60
CA ASN A 146 -14.59 -26.49 11.66
C ASN A 146 -13.93 -27.06 10.41
N PHE A 147 -12.77 -27.69 10.55
CA PHE A 147 -12.07 -28.39 9.48
C PHE A 147 -12.23 -29.90 9.67
N TRP A 148 -13.08 -30.54 8.85
CA TRP A 148 -13.27 -32.00 8.85
C TRP A 148 -13.63 -32.61 10.21
N GLY A 149 -14.34 -31.85 11.05
CA GLY A 149 -14.71 -32.23 12.42
C GLY A 149 -13.81 -31.63 13.50
N CYS A 150 -12.65 -31.06 13.15
CA CYS A 150 -11.76 -30.36 14.09
C CYS A 150 -12.11 -28.87 14.16
N GLN A 151 -12.50 -28.39 15.34
CA GLN A 151 -12.63 -26.96 15.59
C GLN A 151 -11.24 -26.33 15.76
N MET A 152 -10.92 -25.28 15.01
CA MET A 152 -9.61 -24.62 15.07
C MET A 152 -9.37 -23.82 16.37
N SER A 153 -10.44 -23.45 17.08
CA SER A 153 -10.41 -22.79 18.41
C SER A 153 -9.50 -21.55 18.46
N PHE A 154 -9.71 -20.64 17.52
CA PHE A 154 -8.95 -19.40 17.34
C PHE A 154 -7.43 -19.62 17.16
N GLY A 155 -7.06 -20.78 16.61
CA GLY A 155 -5.68 -21.19 16.34
C GLY A 155 -5.05 -22.06 17.42
N ASN A 156 -5.75 -22.32 18.53
CA ASN A 156 -5.18 -22.96 19.73
C ASN A 156 -5.42 -24.48 19.83
N SER A 157 -6.26 -25.07 18.98
CA SER A 157 -6.55 -26.51 19.09
C SER A 157 -5.39 -27.36 18.57
N ALA A 158 -5.10 -28.46 19.27
CA ALA A 158 -4.02 -29.38 18.87
C ALA A 158 -4.30 -30.07 17.53
N CYS A 159 -5.56 -30.45 17.25
CA CYS A 159 -5.92 -30.98 15.94
C CYS A 159 -5.77 -29.92 14.85
N GLY A 160 -6.10 -28.65 15.14
CA GLY A 160 -5.99 -27.55 14.20
C GLY A 160 -4.54 -27.21 13.85
N VAL A 161 -3.65 -27.19 14.85
CA VAL A 161 -2.20 -27.04 14.62
C VAL A 161 -1.69 -28.13 13.69
N ASN A 162 -2.03 -29.39 13.96
CA ASN A 162 -1.61 -30.50 13.09
C ASN A 162 -2.17 -30.36 11.66
N ILE A 163 -3.43 -29.97 11.48
CA ILE A 163 -3.99 -29.74 10.14
C ILE A 163 -3.17 -28.68 9.38
N ARG A 164 -2.87 -27.55 10.02
CA ARG A 164 -2.12 -26.45 9.38
C ARG A 164 -0.67 -26.84 9.11
N GLN A 165 0.00 -27.55 10.02
CA GLN A 165 1.35 -28.09 9.80
C GLN A 165 1.36 -29.11 8.66
N GLY A 166 0.39 -30.02 8.61
CA GLY A 166 0.27 -30.95 7.49
C GLY A 166 0.00 -30.27 6.15
N MET A 167 -0.77 -29.17 6.14
CA MET A 167 -0.91 -28.32 4.95
C MET A 167 0.38 -27.58 4.60
N ALA A 168 1.21 -27.18 5.57
CA ALA A 168 2.47 -26.48 5.31
C ALA A 168 3.49 -27.31 4.52
N HIS A 169 3.41 -28.64 4.61
CA HIS A 169 4.18 -29.57 3.76
C HIS A 169 3.67 -29.66 2.32
N GLY A 170 2.50 -29.11 2.00
CA GLY A 170 1.80 -29.33 0.74
C GLY A 170 2.35 -28.59 -0.49
N LEU A 171 3.43 -27.83 -0.34
CA LEU A 171 4.00 -27.00 -1.39
C LEU A 171 5.52 -26.84 -1.24
N ASP A 172 6.28 -27.23 -2.25
CA ASP A 172 7.69 -26.84 -2.37
C ASP A 172 7.77 -25.39 -2.86
N LYS A 173 7.96 -24.47 -1.90
CA LYS A 173 7.96 -23.02 -2.16
C LYS A 173 9.08 -22.60 -3.13
N THR A 174 10.23 -23.26 -3.09
CA THR A 174 11.35 -22.93 -3.97
C THR A 174 11.08 -23.38 -5.40
N ALA A 175 10.54 -24.60 -5.57
CA ALA A 175 10.11 -25.08 -6.88
C ALA A 175 8.95 -24.25 -7.44
N PHE A 176 8.01 -23.83 -6.60
CA PHE A 176 6.91 -22.93 -6.96
C PHE A 176 7.41 -21.62 -7.54
N ILE A 177 8.34 -20.93 -6.86
CA ILE A 177 8.89 -19.64 -7.33
C ILE A 177 9.62 -19.79 -8.67
N ASN A 178 10.36 -20.88 -8.85
CA ASN A 178 11.06 -21.12 -10.11
C ASN A 178 10.08 -21.38 -11.26
N ALA A 179 8.98 -22.10 -11.00
CA ALA A 179 7.98 -22.44 -12.01
C ALA A 179 7.05 -21.25 -12.34
N GLU A 180 6.46 -20.63 -11.32
CA GLU A 180 5.39 -19.63 -11.49
C GLU A 180 5.93 -18.20 -11.66
N LEU A 181 7.06 -17.90 -11.02
CA LEU A 181 7.64 -16.55 -11.00
C LEU A 181 8.96 -16.46 -11.76
N SER A 182 9.39 -17.52 -12.46
CA SER A 182 10.66 -17.54 -13.21
C SER A 182 11.88 -17.13 -12.37
N GLY A 183 11.86 -17.40 -11.06
CA GLY A 183 12.93 -17.05 -10.12
C GLY A 183 12.97 -15.58 -9.69
N THR A 184 11.99 -14.74 -10.05
CA THR A 184 11.92 -13.33 -9.61
C THR A 184 11.27 -13.16 -8.22
N GLY A 185 10.86 -14.27 -7.61
CA GLY A 185 10.32 -14.34 -6.24
C GLY A 185 11.37 -14.74 -5.20
N VAL A 186 11.02 -14.59 -3.92
CA VAL A 186 11.78 -15.09 -2.77
C VAL A 186 10.83 -15.88 -1.88
N ALA A 187 11.21 -17.12 -1.54
CA ALA A 187 10.42 -17.97 -0.65
C ALA A 187 10.50 -17.39 0.75
N ILE A 188 9.41 -17.48 1.50
CA ILE A 188 9.33 -17.01 2.88
C ILE A 188 8.63 -18.04 3.75
N ASP A 189 8.99 -18.06 5.03
CA ASP A 189 8.42 -18.99 6.03
C ASP A 189 7.66 -18.28 7.15
N ASN A 190 7.75 -16.95 7.20
CA ASN A 190 7.11 -16.10 8.19
C ASN A 190 6.43 -14.92 7.47
N PRO A 191 5.45 -14.24 8.09
CA PRO A 191 4.67 -13.18 7.44
C PRO A 191 5.44 -11.84 7.42
N VAL A 192 6.76 -11.86 7.19
CA VAL A 192 7.58 -10.64 7.15
C VAL A 192 8.31 -10.59 5.82
N PRO A 193 8.06 -9.58 4.97
CA PRO A 193 8.81 -9.45 3.74
C PRO A 193 10.28 -9.07 4.04
N PRO A 194 11.27 -9.60 3.31
CA PRO A 194 12.68 -9.22 3.47
C PRO A 194 12.95 -7.71 3.34
N SER A 195 12.07 -6.95 2.69
CA SER A 195 12.21 -5.49 2.50
C SER A 195 12.23 -4.70 3.80
N VAL A 196 11.63 -5.20 4.89
CA VAL A 196 11.65 -4.53 6.20
C VAL A 196 12.89 -4.86 7.06
N ASN A 197 13.85 -5.60 6.49
CA ASN A 197 15.18 -5.88 7.04
C ASN A 197 15.16 -6.43 8.48
N LEU A 198 14.31 -7.42 8.72
CA LEU A 198 14.23 -8.12 9.99
C LEU A 198 14.89 -9.50 9.91
N VAL A 199 15.54 -9.92 11.00
CA VAL A 199 16.18 -11.24 11.08
C VAL A 199 15.10 -12.34 11.13
N SER A 200 15.11 -13.22 10.13
CA SER A 200 14.21 -14.39 10.09
C SER A 200 14.65 -15.48 11.08
N PRO A 201 13.71 -16.26 11.63
CA PRO A 201 14.07 -17.33 12.55
C PRO A 201 14.71 -18.55 11.91
N ASN A 202 15.25 -19.43 12.75
CA ASN A 202 15.62 -20.80 12.39
C ASN A 202 14.36 -21.68 12.45
N PRO A 203 13.78 -22.09 11.30
CA PRO A 203 12.52 -22.80 11.30
C PRO A 203 12.64 -24.30 11.55
N CYS A 204 13.86 -24.85 11.62
CA CYS A 204 14.06 -26.31 11.60
C CYS A 204 13.46 -27.06 12.80
N GLY A 205 13.18 -26.36 13.90
CA GLY A 205 12.49 -26.90 15.06
C GLY A 205 10.99 -26.62 15.12
N TRP A 206 10.41 -25.98 14.09
CA TRP A 206 8.99 -25.61 14.09
C TRP A 206 8.07 -26.82 13.98
N ASP A 207 8.46 -27.78 13.15
CA ASP A 207 7.83 -29.10 13.13
C ASP A 207 8.59 -30.05 14.07
N SER A 208 8.04 -30.28 15.25
CA SER A 208 8.64 -31.22 16.21
C SER A 208 8.49 -32.70 15.81
N ALA A 209 7.55 -33.03 14.91
CA ALA A 209 7.32 -34.41 14.46
C ALA A 209 8.27 -34.77 13.31
N HIS A 210 8.54 -33.83 12.41
CA HIS A 210 9.45 -34.00 11.27
C HIS A 210 10.42 -32.82 11.15
N ALA A 211 11.25 -32.65 12.18
CA ALA A 211 12.24 -31.58 12.26
C ALA A 211 13.16 -31.54 11.04
N GLN A 212 13.39 -30.35 10.50
CA GLN A 212 14.30 -30.16 9.38
C GLN A 212 15.77 -30.20 9.87
N SER A 213 16.67 -30.53 8.95
CA SER A 213 18.11 -30.60 9.23
C SER A 213 18.90 -30.08 8.03
N GLY A 214 20.16 -29.68 8.27
CA GLY A 214 21.06 -29.20 7.24
C GLY A 214 21.67 -27.83 7.55
N SER A 215 22.38 -27.27 6.58
CA SER A 215 23.10 -25.99 6.73
C SER A 215 22.18 -24.78 6.86
N ASN A 216 20.91 -24.90 6.45
CA ASN A 216 19.91 -23.84 6.54
C ASN A 216 19.26 -23.73 7.92
N CYS A 217 19.57 -24.65 8.86
CA CYS A 217 19.05 -24.62 10.23
C CYS A 217 19.81 -23.63 11.11
N VAL A 218 19.70 -22.35 10.76
CA VAL A 218 20.37 -21.23 11.40
C VAL A 218 19.44 -20.02 11.45
N VAL A 219 19.73 -19.09 12.36
CA VAL A 219 19.16 -17.74 12.36
C VAL A 219 19.41 -17.08 11.00
N ALA A 220 18.40 -16.36 10.49
CA ALA A 220 18.33 -15.87 9.11
C ALA A 220 18.35 -17.00 8.07
N ALA A 221 17.62 -18.09 8.34
CA ALA A 221 17.41 -19.17 7.39
C ALA A 221 16.80 -18.60 6.08
N PRO A 222 17.19 -19.13 4.91
CA PRO A 222 16.49 -18.83 3.67
C PRO A 222 15.05 -19.34 3.78
N GLY A 223 14.08 -18.59 3.25
CA GLY A 223 12.70 -19.07 3.24
C GLY A 223 12.50 -20.29 2.34
N GLY A 224 11.42 -21.03 2.57
CA GLY A 224 11.24 -22.36 2.01
C GLY A 224 12.03 -23.44 2.75
N THR A 225 12.55 -23.13 3.95
CA THR A 225 13.22 -24.12 4.81
C THR A 225 12.21 -24.79 5.74
N ALA A 226 11.20 -24.05 6.23
CA ALA A 226 10.17 -24.60 7.10
C ALA A 226 9.29 -25.62 6.36
N TYR A 227 8.94 -26.73 7.04
CA TYR A 227 8.04 -27.76 6.52
C TYR A 227 8.46 -28.32 5.13
N HIS A 228 9.76 -28.40 4.89
CA HIS A 228 10.34 -28.92 3.65
C HIS A 228 11.37 -30.02 3.98
N LEU A 229 11.00 -31.28 3.78
CA LEU A 229 11.88 -32.43 3.99
C LEU A 229 12.63 -32.84 2.73
N ALA A 230 12.03 -32.66 1.56
CA ALA A 230 12.64 -32.95 0.27
C ALA A 230 12.04 -32.10 -0.85
N MET A 231 12.77 -31.97 -1.96
CA MET A 231 12.22 -31.35 -3.17
C MET A 231 10.97 -32.10 -3.63
N ALA A 232 9.96 -31.36 -4.09
CA ALA A 232 8.73 -31.95 -4.61
C ALA A 232 9.02 -32.88 -5.81
N ALA A 233 8.31 -34.02 -5.82
CA ALA A 233 8.36 -35.00 -6.90
C ALA A 233 6.99 -35.68 -7.03
N ALA A 234 6.62 -36.13 -8.23
CA ALA A 234 5.29 -36.69 -8.53
C ALA A 234 4.91 -37.95 -7.72
N GLY A 235 5.86 -38.60 -7.05
CA GLY A 235 5.62 -39.81 -6.25
C GLY A 235 5.17 -41.01 -7.08
N ALA A 236 4.69 -42.07 -6.42
CA ALA A 236 4.15 -43.27 -7.09
C ALA A 236 2.97 -43.87 -6.31
N GLY A 237 2.09 -44.59 -7.02
CA GLY A 237 1.00 -45.38 -6.43
C GLY A 237 -0.33 -44.66 -6.20
N CYS A 238 -0.40 -43.36 -6.51
CA CYS A 238 -1.67 -42.62 -6.60
C CYS A 238 -2.21 -42.60 -8.04
N THR A 239 -3.51 -42.37 -8.16
CA THR A 239 -4.18 -42.17 -9.45
C THR A 239 -3.93 -40.74 -9.91
N ASN A 240 -3.45 -40.60 -11.15
CA ASN A 240 -2.93 -39.35 -11.72
C ASN A 240 -1.65 -38.87 -11.03
N THR A 241 -0.85 -38.11 -11.77
CA THR A 241 0.27 -37.35 -11.22
C THR A 241 -0.22 -35.96 -10.83
N PRO A 242 0.37 -35.30 -9.82
CA PRO A 242 0.12 -33.89 -9.57
C PRO A 242 0.33 -33.07 -10.85
N SER A 243 -0.53 -32.08 -11.08
CA SER A 243 -0.44 -31.22 -12.27
C SER A 243 0.70 -30.22 -12.18
N PHE A 244 1.12 -29.89 -10.96
CA PHE A 244 2.17 -28.93 -10.68
C PHE A 244 3.42 -29.63 -10.14
N THR A 245 4.59 -29.24 -10.63
CA THR A 245 5.87 -29.89 -10.29
C THR A 245 6.31 -29.65 -8.85
N TYR A 246 5.74 -28.64 -8.20
CA TYR A 246 6.00 -28.24 -6.82
C TYR A 246 5.00 -28.83 -5.82
N THR A 247 4.05 -29.64 -6.28
CA THR A 247 3.15 -30.40 -5.40
C THR A 247 3.84 -31.71 -4.98
N PRO A 248 4.00 -31.98 -3.67
CA PRO A 248 4.53 -33.26 -3.21
C PRO A 248 3.62 -34.43 -3.62
N GLY A 249 4.19 -35.45 -4.23
CA GLY A 249 3.48 -36.64 -4.66
C GLY A 249 3.43 -37.74 -3.62
N CYS A 250 2.62 -38.77 -3.88
CA CYS A 250 2.42 -39.87 -2.93
C CYS A 250 3.71 -40.63 -2.61
N GLY A 251 3.89 -40.94 -1.32
CA GLY A 251 5.08 -41.64 -0.79
C GLY A 251 6.32 -40.76 -0.66
N THR A 252 6.27 -39.46 -1.02
CA THR A 252 7.38 -38.54 -0.78
C THR A 252 7.46 -38.11 0.69
N PRO A 253 8.64 -37.67 1.20
CA PRO A 253 8.82 -37.30 2.60
C PRO A 253 7.78 -36.30 3.12
N ASP A 254 7.55 -35.20 2.42
CA ASP A 254 6.59 -34.16 2.83
C ASP A 254 5.14 -34.65 2.75
N PHE A 255 4.78 -35.45 1.74
CA PHE A 255 3.46 -36.08 1.66
C PHE A 255 3.22 -37.04 2.84
N CYS A 256 4.26 -37.79 3.23
CA CYS A 256 4.18 -38.68 4.37
C CYS A 256 4.12 -37.96 5.72
N ALA A 257 4.83 -36.83 5.87
CA ALA A 257 4.77 -35.99 7.06
C ALA A 257 3.39 -35.35 7.23
N ALA A 258 2.82 -34.83 6.14
CA ALA A 258 1.45 -34.34 6.14
C ALA A 258 0.42 -35.41 6.55
N ALA A 259 0.58 -36.64 6.05
CA ALA A 259 -0.28 -37.75 6.45
C ALA A 259 -0.18 -38.06 7.96
N ASP A 260 1.02 -38.00 8.54
CA ASP A 260 1.21 -38.19 9.99
C ASP A 260 0.51 -37.09 10.79
N HIS A 261 0.63 -35.83 10.37
CA HIS A 261 -0.11 -34.73 10.97
C HIS A 261 -1.62 -34.91 10.87
N PHE A 262 -2.15 -35.35 9.71
CA PHE A 262 -3.60 -35.55 9.54
C PHE A 262 -4.10 -36.72 10.40
N ILE A 263 -3.29 -37.77 10.61
CA ILE A 263 -3.58 -38.83 11.58
C ILE A 263 -3.56 -38.28 13.02
N ALA A 264 -2.55 -37.47 13.38
CA ALA A 264 -2.45 -36.84 14.69
C ALA A 264 -3.60 -35.86 14.98
N ALA A 265 -4.16 -35.25 13.93
CA ALA A 265 -5.37 -34.43 14.00
C ALA A 265 -6.66 -35.25 14.16
N GLY A 266 -6.60 -36.58 14.06
CA GLY A 266 -7.76 -37.47 14.16
C GLY A 266 -8.57 -37.61 12.86
N LEU A 267 -8.00 -37.22 11.70
CA LEU A 267 -8.68 -37.28 10.41
C LEU A 267 -8.55 -38.66 9.72
N ALA A 268 -7.74 -39.56 10.30
CA ALA A 268 -7.54 -40.92 9.84
C ALA A 268 -6.96 -41.77 10.98
N THR A 269 -7.09 -43.10 10.90
CA THR A 269 -6.48 -44.02 11.88
C THR A 269 -5.12 -44.57 11.44
N GLY A 270 -4.73 -44.33 10.19
CA GLY A 270 -3.44 -44.75 9.65
C GLY A 270 -3.24 -44.26 8.22
N LYS A 271 -2.16 -44.72 7.58
CA LYS A 271 -1.85 -44.46 6.17
C LYS A 271 -1.29 -45.70 5.48
N ASN A 272 -1.38 -45.75 4.16
CA ASN A 272 -0.70 -46.76 3.36
C ASN A 272 0.83 -46.65 3.57
N PRO A 273 1.55 -47.73 3.88
CA PRO A 273 2.98 -47.67 4.19
C PRO A 273 3.88 -47.21 3.03
N SER A 274 3.43 -47.35 1.79
CA SER A 274 4.22 -47.00 0.59
C SER A 274 3.80 -45.67 -0.02
N THR A 275 2.49 -45.39 -0.09
CA THR A 275 1.98 -44.18 -0.73
C THR A 275 1.65 -43.06 0.25
N CYS A 276 1.58 -43.37 1.55
CA CYS A 276 1.16 -42.46 2.61
C CYS A 276 -0.26 -41.87 2.46
N VAL A 277 -1.07 -42.42 1.55
CA VAL A 277 -2.50 -42.11 1.44
C VAL A 277 -3.22 -42.54 2.71
N LEU A 278 -4.08 -41.67 3.24
CA LEU A 278 -4.80 -41.90 4.49
C LEU A 278 -5.73 -43.12 4.41
N THR A 279 -5.84 -43.82 5.53
CA THR A 279 -6.70 -45.01 5.70
C THR A 279 -7.50 -44.90 6.99
N GLY A 280 -8.68 -45.50 7.01
CA GLY A 280 -9.59 -45.38 8.16
C GLY A 280 -10.08 -43.94 8.37
N VAL A 281 -10.28 -43.20 7.28
CA VAL A 281 -10.87 -41.86 7.29
C VAL A 281 -12.31 -41.96 7.84
N PRO A 282 -12.63 -41.29 8.96
CA PRO A 282 -13.95 -41.38 9.57
C PRO A 282 -14.99 -40.60 8.78
N SER A 283 -16.27 -40.95 8.94
CA SER A 283 -17.38 -40.27 8.25
C SER A 283 -17.49 -38.78 8.60
N THR A 284 -16.98 -38.36 9.77
CA THR A 284 -16.93 -36.95 10.21
C THR A 284 -16.19 -36.06 9.21
N VAL A 285 -15.15 -36.57 8.55
CA VAL A 285 -14.43 -35.83 7.50
C VAL A 285 -15.36 -35.54 6.33
N THR A 286 -16.01 -36.57 5.81
CA THR A 286 -16.92 -36.45 4.65
C THR A 286 -18.22 -35.67 4.96
N SER A 287 -18.60 -35.59 6.23
CA SER A 287 -19.74 -34.79 6.70
C SER A 287 -19.40 -33.31 6.96
N ASN A 288 -18.11 -32.95 7.01
CA ASN A 288 -17.64 -31.59 7.29
C ASN A 288 -16.57 -31.18 6.28
N SER A 289 -16.95 -31.13 5.00
CA SER A 289 -16.07 -30.64 3.92
C SER A 289 -15.65 -29.19 4.15
N ILE A 290 -14.47 -28.83 3.66
CA ILE A 290 -13.95 -27.46 3.73
C ILE A 290 -13.99 -26.80 2.34
N HIS A 291 -13.99 -25.46 2.34
CA HIS A 291 -13.99 -24.66 1.12
C HIS A 291 -12.69 -23.86 0.97
N PHE A 292 -12.05 -23.98 -0.19
CA PHE A 292 -10.91 -23.19 -0.61
C PHE A 292 -11.40 -22.02 -1.46
N PHE A 293 -11.28 -20.80 -0.96
CA PHE A 293 -11.44 -19.61 -1.80
C PHE A 293 -10.10 -19.32 -2.50
N VAL A 294 -10.05 -19.57 -3.81
CA VAL A 294 -8.86 -19.42 -4.64
C VAL A 294 -9.00 -18.19 -5.53
N ARG A 295 -8.02 -17.29 -5.44
CA ARG A 295 -7.99 -16.03 -6.21
C ARG A 295 -7.74 -16.31 -7.69
N SER A 296 -8.66 -15.92 -8.58
CA SER A 296 -8.51 -16.09 -10.04
C SER A 296 -7.88 -14.92 -10.78
N ASP A 297 -7.86 -13.76 -10.16
CA ASP A 297 -7.31 -12.50 -10.68
C ASP A 297 -5.78 -12.39 -10.53
N ASP A 298 -5.16 -13.43 -9.95
CA ASP A 298 -3.71 -13.61 -9.86
C ASP A 298 -3.36 -15.08 -10.17
N VAL A 299 -2.60 -15.31 -11.25
CA VAL A 299 -2.30 -16.66 -11.76
C VAL A 299 -1.48 -17.48 -10.76
N ALA A 300 -0.51 -16.87 -10.08
CA ALA A 300 0.34 -17.58 -9.13
C ALA A 300 -0.48 -18.03 -7.90
N ARG A 301 -1.41 -17.17 -7.42
CA ARG A 301 -2.34 -17.53 -6.33
C ARG A 301 -3.34 -18.60 -6.78
N LEU A 302 -3.85 -18.53 -8.01
CA LEU A 302 -4.72 -19.55 -8.58
C LEU A 302 -4.04 -20.92 -8.57
N HIS A 303 -2.86 -21.01 -9.17
CA HIS A 303 -2.11 -22.27 -9.26
C HIS A 303 -1.61 -22.78 -7.90
N MET A 304 -1.29 -21.88 -6.96
CA MET A 304 -0.99 -22.27 -5.57
C MET A 304 -2.21 -22.93 -4.91
N GLY A 305 -3.39 -22.32 -5.00
CA GLY A 305 -4.62 -22.85 -4.42
C GLY A 305 -5.00 -24.21 -5.02
N ASP A 306 -4.94 -24.32 -6.35
CA ASP A 306 -5.20 -25.57 -7.07
C ASP A 306 -4.19 -26.68 -6.70
N SER A 307 -2.92 -26.34 -6.48
CA SER A 307 -1.90 -27.27 -6.01
C SER A 307 -2.22 -27.81 -4.61
N TYR A 308 -2.59 -26.94 -3.66
CA TYR A 308 -2.98 -27.38 -2.33
C TYR A 308 -4.24 -28.25 -2.36
N ALA A 309 -5.24 -27.91 -3.18
CA ALA A 309 -6.43 -28.74 -3.36
C ALA A 309 -6.06 -30.13 -3.90
N GLN A 310 -5.19 -30.21 -4.91
CA GLN A 310 -4.67 -31.47 -5.44
C GLN A 310 -3.94 -32.28 -4.38
N PHE A 311 -3.06 -31.65 -3.61
CA PHE A 311 -2.32 -32.30 -2.53
C PHE A 311 -3.25 -32.95 -1.50
N ILE A 312 -4.25 -32.21 -1.02
CA ILE A 312 -5.21 -32.69 -0.03
C ILE A 312 -6.07 -33.82 -0.58
N CYS A 313 -6.52 -33.70 -1.83
CA CYS A 313 -7.27 -34.77 -2.48
C CYS A 313 -6.42 -36.03 -2.68
N GLY A 314 -5.14 -35.88 -3.01
CA GLY A 314 -4.18 -36.98 -3.03
C GLY A 314 -4.07 -37.67 -1.67
N LEU A 315 -3.95 -36.91 -0.57
CA LEU A 315 -3.84 -37.45 0.79
C LEU A 315 -5.05 -38.29 1.19
N PHE A 316 -6.27 -37.80 0.93
CA PHE A 316 -7.48 -38.49 1.38
C PHE A 316 -7.97 -39.58 0.44
N THR A 317 -7.81 -39.40 -0.87
CA THR A 317 -8.46 -40.27 -1.88
C THR A 317 -7.47 -41.11 -2.67
N GLY A 318 -6.17 -40.78 -2.59
CA GLY A 318 -5.15 -41.35 -3.46
C GLY A 318 -5.28 -40.89 -4.92
N ALA A 319 -6.03 -39.83 -5.20
CA ALA A 319 -6.18 -39.24 -6.52
C ALA A 319 -5.97 -37.71 -6.46
N PHE A 320 -5.13 -37.19 -7.36
CA PHE A 320 -4.91 -35.75 -7.48
C PHE A 320 -6.00 -35.13 -8.36
N SER A 321 -6.75 -34.18 -7.78
CA SER A 321 -7.77 -33.37 -8.46
C SER A 321 -7.91 -32.01 -7.76
N THR A 322 -8.29 -30.95 -8.48
CA THR A 322 -8.46 -29.58 -7.95
C THR A 322 -9.72 -29.42 -7.06
N GLY A 323 -10.18 -30.53 -6.49
CA GLY A 323 -11.42 -30.66 -5.74
C GLY A 323 -11.80 -32.14 -5.67
N CYS A 324 -12.11 -32.60 -4.49
CA CYS A 324 -12.61 -33.93 -4.21
C CYS A 324 -13.83 -33.71 -3.34
N GLY A 325 -14.93 -33.37 -4.03
CA GLY A 325 -16.24 -33.11 -3.46
C GLY A 325 -17.27 -32.89 -4.57
N ILE A 326 -18.24 -33.79 -4.69
CA ILE A 326 -19.49 -33.54 -5.42
C ILE A 326 -20.63 -33.93 -4.48
N GLY A 327 -21.59 -33.02 -4.28
CA GLY A 327 -22.74 -33.21 -3.42
C GLY A 327 -23.45 -34.55 -3.69
N GLY A 328 -23.53 -35.40 -2.67
CA GLY A 328 -24.16 -36.72 -2.72
C GLY A 328 -23.21 -37.92 -2.92
N SER A 329 -21.89 -37.72 -2.98
CA SER A 329 -20.89 -38.81 -3.10
C SER A 329 -20.07 -39.03 -1.81
N SER A 330 -19.45 -40.21 -1.68
CA SER A 330 -18.55 -40.60 -0.58
C SER A 330 -17.20 -39.84 -0.55
N THR A 331 -17.06 -38.77 -1.34
CA THR A 331 -15.81 -38.04 -1.55
C THR A 331 -15.96 -36.56 -1.24
N ASN A 332 -16.86 -36.14 -0.34
CA ASN A 332 -17.06 -34.72 -0.01
C ASN A 332 -16.01 -34.20 1.01
N ILE A 333 -14.83 -33.77 0.53
CA ILE A 333 -13.68 -33.44 1.39
C ILE A 333 -13.23 -31.99 1.19
N VAL A 334 -12.88 -31.61 -0.04
CA VAL A 334 -12.47 -30.23 -0.41
C VAL A 334 -13.28 -29.76 -1.60
N VAL A 335 -13.90 -28.59 -1.43
CA VAL A 335 -14.53 -27.83 -2.49
C VAL A 335 -13.65 -26.61 -2.79
N THR A 336 -13.40 -26.34 -4.06
CA THR A 336 -12.62 -25.18 -4.50
C THR A 336 -13.57 -24.17 -5.13
N ASP A 337 -13.68 -23.00 -4.52
CA ASP A 337 -14.42 -21.86 -5.02
C ASP A 337 -13.42 -20.85 -5.59
N THR A 338 -13.59 -20.49 -6.86
CA THR A 338 -12.68 -19.58 -7.55
C THR A 338 -13.34 -18.21 -7.73
N GLY A 339 -12.65 -17.13 -7.40
CA GLY A 339 -13.17 -15.77 -7.53
C GLY A 339 -12.13 -14.66 -7.38
N SER A 340 -12.51 -13.42 -7.70
CA SER A 340 -11.66 -12.24 -7.52
C SER A 340 -11.61 -11.81 -6.04
N ILE A 341 -10.74 -10.84 -5.70
CA ILE A 341 -10.70 -10.27 -4.34
C ILE A 341 -12.07 -9.77 -3.86
N THR A 342 -12.84 -9.18 -4.77
CA THR A 342 -14.11 -8.50 -4.47
C THR A 342 -15.22 -9.49 -4.11
N GLN A 343 -14.99 -10.78 -4.36
CA GLN A 343 -15.93 -11.86 -4.07
C GLN A 343 -15.58 -12.61 -2.78
N PHE A 344 -14.42 -12.32 -2.17
CA PHE A 344 -14.01 -12.97 -0.93
C PHE A 344 -14.91 -12.49 0.24
N PRO A 345 -15.64 -13.38 0.91
CA PRO A 345 -16.60 -12.98 1.95
C PRO A 345 -15.94 -12.65 3.29
N GLY A 346 -14.64 -12.97 3.47
CA GLY A 346 -13.97 -12.87 4.76
C GLY A 346 -13.66 -11.45 5.22
N PHE A 347 -13.64 -10.45 4.33
CA PHE A 347 -13.39 -9.05 4.72
C PHE A 347 -14.54 -8.41 5.50
N THR A 348 -15.75 -8.97 5.40
CA THR A 348 -16.90 -8.49 6.19
C THR A 348 -17.06 -9.35 7.44
N THR A 349 -16.70 -8.79 8.59
CA THR A 349 -16.89 -9.43 9.91
C THR A 349 -18.26 -9.09 10.50
N SER A 350 -18.59 -9.70 11.64
CA SER A 350 -19.85 -9.44 12.35
C SER A 350 -19.61 -8.84 13.73
N LYS A 351 -20.50 -7.91 14.13
CA LYS A 351 -20.49 -7.28 15.46
C LYS A 351 -21.21 -8.11 16.53
N THR A 352 -21.88 -9.19 16.15
CA THR A 352 -22.73 -9.98 17.05
C THR A 352 -22.41 -11.47 17.05
N SER A 353 -21.62 -11.93 16.08
CA SER A 353 -21.22 -13.33 15.92
C SER A 353 -19.84 -13.43 15.27
N VAL A 354 -19.23 -14.61 15.30
CA VAL A 354 -18.10 -14.94 14.43
C VAL A 354 -18.64 -15.22 13.02
N ALA A 355 -18.03 -14.61 12.00
CA ALA A 355 -18.47 -14.73 10.61
C ALA A 355 -17.83 -15.96 9.92
N LEU A 356 -18.41 -17.14 10.15
CA LEU A 356 -17.93 -18.43 9.62
C LEU A 356 -18.26 -18.61 8.12
N THR A 357 -17.72 -17.76 7.24
CA THR A 357 -18.08 -17.69 5.81
C THR A 357 -17.04 -18.27 4.85
N TRP A 358 -15.85 -18.61 5.33
CA TRP A 358 -14.74 -19.16 4.54
C TRP A 358 -13.87 -20.07 5.41
N TRP A 359 -13.03 -20.93 4.81
CA TRP A 359 -12.10 -21.82 5.53
C TRP A 359 -10.66 -21.54 5.18
N VAL A 360 -10.31 -21.67 3.89
CA VAL A 360 -8.97 -21.43 3.39
C VAL A 360 -9.02 -20.37 2.30
N TYR A 361 -8.06 -19.45 2.31
CA TYR A 361 -7.97 -18.38 1.34
C TYR A 361 -6.53 -18.25 0.82
N THR A 362 -6.36 -18.22 -0.50
CA THR A 362 -5.07 -17.85 -1.10
C THR A 362 -4.92 -16.34 -0.97
N ALA A 363 -4.22 -15.86 0.05
CA ALA A 363 -4.20 -14.49 0.55
C ALA A 363 -2.96 -13.70 0.12
N GLY A 364 -2.89 -12.44 0.55
CA GLY A 364 -1.70 -11.61 0.39
C GLY A 364 -1.90 -10.21 0.92
N PHE A 365 -0.82 -9.65 1.45
CA PHE A 365 -0.74 -8.30 1.99
C PHE A 365 0.28 -7.47 1.22
N SER A 366 0.06 -6.16 1.18
CA SER A 366 0.98 -5.19 0.60
C SER A 366 1.16 -4.01 1.55
N ASN A 367 2.05 -3.07 1.22
CA ASN A 367 2.32 -1.90 2.05
C ASN A 367 2.77 -2.25 3.49
N ILE A 368 3.47 -3.38 3.64
CA ILE A 368 4.14 -3.81 4.86
C ILE A 368 5.48 -3.08 4.95
N GLN A 369 5.44 -1.83 5.39
CA GLN A 369 6.61 -0.95 5.42
C GLN A 369 7.42 -1.03 6.72
N THR A 370 6.85 -1.65 7.76
CA THR A 370 7.46 -1.90 9.06
C THR A 370 7.00 -3.27 9.55
N PHE A 371 7.78 -3.94 10.40
CA PHE A 371 7.52 -5.33 10.78
C PHE A 371 6.28 -5.50 11.68
N ASP A 372 5.89 -4.46 12.41
CA ASP A 372 4.69 -4.42 13.24
C ASP A 372 3.40 -4.32 12.42
N ALA A 373 3.46 -3.74 11.21
CA ALA A 373 2.37 -3.74 10.23
C ALA A 373 1.80 -5.15 10.09
N SER A 374 2.69 -6.13 9.91
CA SER A 374 2.32 -7.55 9.81
C SER A 374 2.18 -8.21 11.18
N LEU A 375 3.27 -8.30 11.95
CA LEU A 375 3.31 -9.14 13.14
C LEU A 375 2.35 -8.69 14.25
N TYR A 376 1.94 -7.42 14.27
CA TYR A 376 1.04 -6.88 15.28
C TYR A 376 -0.35 -6.56 14.74
N TYR A 377 -0.45 -5.61 13.79
CA TYR A 377 -1.74 -5.06 13.38
C TYR A 377 -2.63 -6.06 12.63
N ILE A 378 -2.04 -7.03 11.91
CA ILE A 378 -2.79 -8.04 11.16
C ILE A 378 -3.15 -9.24 12.05
N TYR A 379 -2.26 -9.67 12.95
CA TYR A 379 -2.37 -10.99 13.59
C TYR A 379 -2.64 -10.98 15.10
N ASN A 380 -2.48 -9.86 15.81
CA ASN A 380 -2.75 -9.81 17.24
C ASN A 380 -4.27 -9.94 17.53
N GLY A 381 -4.62 -10.73 18.54
CA GLY A 381 -5.99 -11.06 18.92
C GLY A 381 -6.82 -9.87 19.43
N LYS A 382 -6.22 -8.69 19.63
CA LYS A 382 -6.97 -7.46 19.88
C LYS A 382 -7.60 -6.83 18.63
N PHE A 383 -7.17 -7.24 17.44
CA PHE A 383 -7.66 -6.70 16.16
C PHE A 383 -8.70 -7.59 15.47
N VAL A 384 -9.22 -8.59 16.17
CA VAL A 384 -10.39 -9.37 15.72
C VAL A 384 -11.68 -8.57 15.93
N SER A 385 -12.78 -8.98 15.28
CA SER A 385 -14.10 -8.50 15.67
C SER A 385 -14.49 -9.10 17.02
N GLY A 386 -14.21 -8.36 18.09
CA GLY A 386 -14.31 -8.81 19.47
C GLY A 386 -15.73 -8.79 20.00
N ILE A 387 -16.31 -9.96 20.27
CA ILE A 387 -17.62 -10.09 20.91
C ILE A 387 -17.50 -10.78 22.29
N PRO A 388 -18.41 -10.53 23.25
CA PRO A 388 -18.31 -11.11 24.60
C PRO A 388 -18.21 -12.65 24.65
N ALA A 389 -18.69 -13.35 23.62
CA ALA A 389 -18.64 -14.81 23.54
C ALA A 389 -17.23 -15.37 23.26
N ILE A 390 -16.33 -14.58 22.67
CA ILE A 390 -14.96 -15.01 22.31
C ILE A 390 -13.87 -14.34 23.15
N GLN A 391 -14.26 -13.37 23.98
CA GLN A 391 -13.39 -12.66 24.93
C GLN A 391 -13.37 -13.37 26.29
N PRO A 392 -12.39 -13.07 27.17
CA PRO A 392 -12.29 -13.70 28.47
C PRO A 392 -13.47 -13.23 29.34
N PRO A 393 -14.07 -14.10 30.18
CA PRO A 393 -13.64 -15.47 30.46
C PRO A 393 -14.20 -16.54 29.49
N ASN A 394 -14.96 -16.16 28.46
CA ASN A 394 -15.71 -17.09 27.62
C ASN A 394 -14.89 -17.64 26.42
N GLY A 395 -13.84 -16.93 26.00
CA GLY A 395 -12.97 -17.34 24.91
C GLY A 395 -11.55 -16.74 25.01
N PRO A 396 -10.66 -17.07 24.06
CA PRO A 396 -9.23 -16.74 24.15
C PRO A 396 -8.85 -15.37 23.59
N CYS A 397 -9.76 -14.68 22.89
CA CYS A 397 -9.47 -13.39 22.27
C CYS A 397 -9.28 -12.29 23.31
N SER A 398 -8.52 -11.24 22.98
CA SER A 398 -8.22 -10.16 23.91
C SER A 398 -9.50 -9.43 24.36
N SER A 399 -9.58 -9.04 25.64
CA SER A 399 -10.65 -8.17 26.16
C SER A 399 -10.62 -6.75 25.58
N GLU A 400 -9.53 -6.38 24.89
CA GLU A 400 -9.40 -5.10 24.18
C GLU A 400 -9.98 -5.13 22.77
N SER A 401 -10.35 -6.30 22.25
CA SER A 401 -10.95 -6.41 20.92
C SER A 401 -12.33 -5.74 20.88
N ILE A 402 -12.67 -5.15 19.74
CA ILE A 402 -13.89 -4.32 19.57
C ILE A 402 -14.77 -4.96 18.49
N PRO A 403 -16.10 -5.03 18.67
CA PRO A 403 -16.99 -5.54 17.63
C PRO A 403 -16.90 -4.66 16.37
N SER A 404 -16.53 -5.26 15.24
CA SER A 404 -16.27 -4.57 13.98
C SER A 404 -16.95 -5.27 12.79
N PHE A 405 -17.19 -4.50 11.73
CA PHE A 405 -17.62 -5.02 10.43
C PHE A 405 -16.45 -5.28 9.46
N SER A 406 -15.25 -4.79 9.80
CA SER A 406 -14.05 -4.92 8.99
C SER A 406 -12.84 -4.88 9.92
N ALA A 407 -12.60 -6.01 10.58
CA ALA A 407 -11.48 -6.18 11.50
C ALA A 407 -10.20 -6.54 10.73
N SER A 408 -9.04 -6.00 11.13
CA SER A 408 -7.76 -6.31 10.47
C SER A 408 -7.39 -7.78 10.61
N ASN A 409 -7.64 -8.38 11.78
CA ASN A 409 -7.49 -9.81 12.01
C ASN A 409 -8.81 -10.54 11.71
N TYR A 410 -9.18 -10.57 10.43
CA TYR A 410 -10.39 -11.27 9.96
C TYR A 410 -10.24 -12.80 9.97
N MET A 411 -9.03 -13.30 10.21
CA MET A 411 -8.69 -14.72 10.39
C MET A 411 -9.10 -15.23 11.77
N TYR A 412 -9.42 -14.33 12.72
CA TYR A 412 -9.74 -14.65 14.11
C TYR A 412 -8.61 -15.38 14.85
N LEU A 413 -7.34 -14.97 14.62
CA LEU A 413 -6.22 -15.45 15.42
C LEU A 413 -6.30 -14.85 16.83
N CYS A 414 -6.41 -15.71 17.84
CA CYS A 414 -6.41 -15.30 19.25
C CYS A 414 -5.55 -16.25 20.06
N ASN A 415 -4.24 -15.98 20.12
CA ASN A 415 -3.30 -16.77 20.91
C ASN A 415 -2.63 -15.87 21.96
N PRO A 416 -2.92 -16.04 23.27
CA PRO A 416 -2.39 -15.16 24.31
C PRO A 416 -0.86 -15.07 24.36
N SER A 417 -0.14 -16.14 24.01
CA SER A 417 1.33 -16.12 23.96
C SER A 417 1.83 -15.26 22.80
N TYR A 418 1.22 -15.39 21.61
CA TYR A 418 1.51 -14.55 20.45
C TYR A 418 1.14 -13.09 20.71
N ASP A 419 -0.01 -12.86 21.33
CA ASP A 419 -0.49 -11.51 21.64
C ASP A 419 0.45 -10.80 22.60
N SER A 420 0.95 -11.51 23.61
CA SER A 420 1.92 -10.98 24.58
C SER A 420 3.24 -10.59 23.92
N ILE A 421 3.82 -11.46 23.08
CA ILE A 421 5.13 -11.19 22.47
C ILE A 421 5.07 -10.15 21.35
N SER A 422 4.01 -10.16 20.53
CA SER A 422 3.79 -9.14 19.50
C SER A 422 3.49 -7.76 20.12
N ASN A 423 2.83 -7.69 21.28
CA ASN A 423 2.67 -6.45 22.03
C ASN A 423 4.00 -5.93 22.59
N GLN A 424 4.84 -6.82 23.13
CA GLN A 424 6.20 -6.45 23.57
C GLN A 424 7.06 -5.94 22.41
N MET A 425 6.91 -6.53 21.22
CA MET A 425 7.58 -6.06 20.00
C MET A 425 7.12 -4.66 19.59
N GLU A 426 5.81 -4.43 19.46
CA GLU A 426 5.24 -3.13 19.06
C GLU A 426 5.73 -2.00 19.97
N PHE A 427 5.70 -2.22 21.28
CA PHE A 427 6.01 -1.20 22.28
C PHE A 427 7.41 -1.34 22.88
N ALA A 428 8.32 -2.02 22.17
CA ALA A 428 9.71 -2.14 22.59
C ALA A 428 10.38 -0.75 22.64
N PRO A 429 11.13 -0.40 23.70
CA PRO A 429 11.78 0.91 23.84
C PRO A 429 12.94 1.14 22.86
N CYS A 430 13.46 0.07 22.25
CA CYS A 430 14.63 0.11 21.38
C CYS A 430 14.52 -0.98 20.30
N LEU A 431 15.14 -0.71 19.15
CA LEU A 431 15.14 -1.65 18.02
C LEU A 431 16.02 -2.89 18.31
N SER A 432 17.21 -2.66 18.86
CA SER A 432 18.22 -3.71 19.05
C SER A 432 19.16 -3.44 20.23
N ALA A 433 19.83 -4.49 20.68
CA ALA A 433 20.86 -4.49 21.71
C ALA A 433 21.84 -5.68 21.53
N PRO A 434 23.07 -5.61 22.09
CA PRO A 434 23.97 -6.75 22.10
C PRO A 434 23.31 -7.99 22.71
N GLY A 435 23.43 -9.14 22.03
CA GLY A 435 22.77 -10.39 22.43
C GLY A 435 21.50 -10.72 21.64
N ASP A 436 21.03 -9.82 20.77
CA ASP A 436 19.98 -10.14 19.80
C ASP A 436 20.36 -11.30 18.87
N PRO A 437 19.36 -11.96 18.23
CA PRO A 437 19.60 -13.08 17.32
C PRO A 437 20.62 -12.74 16.23
N THR A 438 21.65 -13.58 16.11
CA THR A 438 22.76 -13.35 15.18
C THR A 438 22.66 -14.28 13.96
N PRO A 439 22.61 -13.75 12.73
CA PRO A 439 22.60 -14.55 11.49
C PRO A 439 23.69 -15.62 11.46
N GLY A 440 23.33 -16.82 11.00
CA GLY A 440 24.23 -17.98 10.91
C GLY A 440 24.40 -18.78 12.21
N SER A 441 23.86 -18.32 13.34
CA SER A 441 23.86 -19.11 14.58
C SER A 441 22.80 -20.23 14.52
N PRO A 442 23.10 -21.47 14.90
CA PRO A 442 22.08 -22.52 15.02
C PRO A 442 21.14 -22.30 16.20
N ASN A 443 21.58 -21.54 17.23
CA ASN A 443 20.82 -21.25 18.43
C ASN A 443 20.59 -19.73 18.54
N PRO A 444 19.33 -19.25 18.57
CA PRO A 444 19.08 -17.83 18.78
C PRO A 444 19.41 -17.41 20.20
N THR A 445 19.85 -16.15 20.33
CA THR A 445 20.01 -15.45 21.61
C THR A 445 19.04 -14.29 21.66
N PHE A 446 18.69 -13.82 22.85
CA PHE A 446 17.75 -12.72 23.04
C PHE A 446 18.30 -11.68 23.99
N SER A 447 17.95 -10.43 23.76
CA SER A 447 18.38 -9.29 24.56
C SER A 447 17.23 -8.39 24.97
N ASN A 448 17.43 -7.70 26.09
CA ASN A 448 16.54 -6.65 26.57
C ASN A 448 17.09 -5.28 26.18
N CYS A 449 16.20 -4.30 26.05
CA CYS A 449 16.60 -2.92 25.88
C CYS A 449 17.44 -2.43 27.08
N PRO A 450 18.47 -1.60 26.85
CA PRO A 450 19.30 -1.09 27.93
C PRO A 450 18.48 -0.44 29.04
N SER A 451 18.80 -0.79 30.29
CA SER A 451 18.13 -0.27 31.50
C SER A 451 16.64 -0.63 31.62
N THR A 452 16.14 -1.60 30.86
CA THR A 452 14.77 -2.12 30.99
C THR A 452 14.79 -3.65 31.14
N SER A 453 13.64 -4.23 31.50
CA SER A 453 13.41 -5.69 31.47
C SER A 453 12.60 -6.13 30.25
N GLN A 454 12.44 -5.25 29.26
CA GLN A 454 11.67 -5.52 28.04
C GLN A 454 12.62 -5.95 26.93
N LEU A 455 12.22 -6.95 26.15
CA LEU A 455 12.96 -7.37 24.97
C LEU A 455 13.15 -6.20 24.00
N THR A 456 14.24 -6.26 23.24
CA THR A 456 14.37 -5.42 22.05
C THR A 456 13.27 -5.76 21.05
N ALA A 457 12.95 -4.83 20.15
CA ALA A 457 12.00 -5.13 19.07
C ALA A 457 12.47 -6.32 18.23
N THR A 458 13.77 -6.43 17.95
CA THR A 458 14.40 -7.53 17.18
C THR A 458 14.24 -8.89 17.88
N SER A 459 14.48 -8.95 19.19
CA SER A 459 14.33 -10.19 19.95
C SER A 459 12.86 -10.61 20.09
N ALA A 460 11.96 -9.66 20.37
CA ALA A 460 10.54 -9.94 20.47
C ALA A 460 9.93 -10.33 19.12
N SER A 461 10.30 -9.67 18.03
CA SER A 461 9.83 -10.02 16.69
C SER A 461 10.34 -11.39 16.23
N TYR A 462 11.55 -11.78 16.61
CA TYR A 462 12.06 -13.13 16.34
C TYR A 462 11.19 -14.19 17.03
N GLN A 463 10.91 -14.00 18.32
CA GLN A 463 10.05 -14.91 19.08
C GLN A 463 8.61 -14.93 18.56
N ALA A 464 8.08 -13.79 18.10
CA ALA A 464 6.77 -13.72 17.47
C ALA A 464 6.73 -14.55 16.18
N GLN A 465 7.72 -14.39 15.29
CA GLN A 465 7.83 -15.18 14.06
C GLN A 465 8.00 -16.68 14.33
N ASP A 466 8.80 -17.06 15.34
CA ASP A 466 8.98 -18.45 15.75
C ASP A 466 7.67 -19.09 16.20
N LEU A 467 6.94 -18.42 17.09
CA LEU A 467 5.66 -18.90 17.58
C LEU A 467 4.63 -18.98 16.45
N PHE A 468 4.67 -18.01 15.53
CA PHE A 468 3.81 -17.98 14.35
C PHE A 468 4.04 -19.21 13.47
N GLY A 469 5.30 -19.50 13.14
CA GLY A 469 5.71 -20.63 12.31
C GLY A 469 5.46 -21.99 12.96
N GLN A 470 5.73 -22.13 14.26
CA GLN A 470 5.45 -23.34 15.04
C GLN A 470 3.97 -23.72 15.03
N ASN A 471 3.07 -22.73 15.05
CA ASN A 471 1.62 -22.99 15.04
C ASN A 471 1.00 -22.94 13.64
N ALA A 472 1.82 -22.64 12.61
CA ALA A 472 1.40 -22.42 11.23
C ALA A 472 0.10 -21.60 11.16
N PHE A 473 0.04 -20.46 11.85
CA PHE A 473 -1.20 -19.66 11.93
C PHE A 473 -1.72 -19.26 10.54
N THR A 474 -0.79 -18.99 9.62
CA THR A 474 -0.95 -19.00 8.17
C THR A 474 0.24 -19.75 7.57
N ILE A 475 0.25 -19.95 6.25
CA ILE A 475 1.42 -20.47 5.53
C ILE A 475 1.93 -19.40 4.55
N PRO A 476 2.88 -18.55 4.98
CA PRO A 476 3.60 -17.65 4.07
C PRO A 476 4.30 -18.44 2.97
N VAL A 477 4.22 -17.99 1.72
CA VAL A 477 4.77 -18.72 0.57
C VAL A 477 5.83 -17.92 -0.16
N TRP A 478 5.51 -16.71 -0.63
CA TRP A 478 6.49 -15.88 -1.35
C TRP A 478 6.31 -14.39 -1.11
N THR A 479 7.40 -13.66 -1.31
CA THR A 479 7.40 -12.27 -1.77
C THR A 479 8.03 -12.21 -3.16
N GLN A 480 8.06 -11.04 -3.79
CA GLN A 480 8.63 -10.89 -5.13
C GLN A 480 9.36 -9.57 -5.33
N THR A 481 10.10 -9.47 -6.43
CA THR A 481 10.61 -8.19 -6.90
C THR A 481 9.71 -7.70 -8.02
N ASN A 482 9.10 -6.54 -7.82
CA ASN A 482 8.20 -5.93 -8.79
C ASN A 482 8.99 -5.09 -9.78
N GLN A 483 8.59 -5.12 -11.05
CA GLN A 483 9.07 -4.19 -12.06
C GLN A 483 7.86 -3.65 -12.82
N PHE A 484 7.79 -2.33 -12.98
CA PHE A 484 6.66 -1.65 -13.63
C PHE A 484 7.12 -0.98 -14.92
N ALA A 485 6.17 -0.71 -15.82
CA ALA A 485 6.39 0.09 -17.02
C ALA A 485 5.33 1.18 -17.13
N TYR A 486 5.68 2.29 -17.76
CA TYR A 486 4.75 3.36 -18.11
C TYR A 486 5.11 3.94 -19.47
N LEU A 487 4.17 4.67 -20.10
CA LEU A 487 4.41 5.26 -21.42
C LEU A 487 5.53 6.31 -21.39
N SER A 488 6.45 6.25 -22.36
CA SER A 488 7.71 7.02 -22.35
C SER A 488 7.57 8.53 -22.54
N ASN A 489 6.38 9.02 -22.88
CA ASN A 489 6.07 10.46 -22.93
C ASN A 489 5.72 11.06 -21.55
N TRP A 490 5.63 10.23 -20.50
CA TRP A 490 5.43 10.70 -19.14
C TRP A 490 6.76 10.99 -18.45
N GLN A 491 6.78 12.06 -17.67
CA GLN A 491 7.93 12.47 -16.86
C GLN A 491 7.50 12.66 -15.39
N ARG A 492 8.49 12.70 -14.48
CA ARG A 492 8.27 12.85 -13.04
C ARG A 492 7.38 11.75 -12.43
N VAL A 493 7.37 10.57 -13.05
CA VAL A 493 6.71 9.38 -12.50
C VAL A 493 7.57 8.85 -11.37
N VAL A 494 7.14 9.09 -10.13
CA VAL A 494 7.85 8.68 -8.91
C VAL A 494 7.38 7.28 -8.51
N VAL A 495 8.34 6.42 -8.20
CA VAL A 495 8.08 5.03 -7.78
C VAL A 495 8.22 4.96 -6.25
N GLN A 496 7.21 4.43 -5.56
CA GLN A 496 7.32 4.14 -4.14
C GLN A 496 8.21 2.92 -3.92
N ASN A 497 9.18 3.01 -3.01
CA ASN A 497 9.96 1.87 -2.57
C ASN A 497 9.06 0.87 -1.84
N GLY A 498 9.22 -0.43 -2.10
CA GLY A 498 8.29 -1.44 -1.61
C GLY A 498 7.17 -1.74 -2.61
N ASP A 499 6.20 -0.85 -2.78
CA ASP A 499 4.95 -1.17 -3.52
C ASP A 499 4.95 -0.74 -4.99
N GLY A 500 5.87 0.14 -5.39
CA GLY A 500 5.92 0.70 -6.74
C GLY A 500 4.66 1.48 -7.08
N PHE A 501 3.87 0.98 -8.04
CA PHE A 501 2.58 1.57 -8.42
C PHE A 501 1.36 0.78 -7.91
N ILE A 502 1.56 -0.25 -7.07
CA ILE A 502 0.44 -0.96 -6.44
C ILE A 502 -0.21 -0.01 -5.40
N PRO A 503 -1.53 0.22 -5.45
CA PRO A 503 -2.24 1.01 -4.46
C PRO A 503 -2.03 0.53 -3.01
N PRO A 504 -1.84 1.44 -2.05
CA PRO A 504 -1.88 2.91 -2.17
C PRO A 504 -0.57 3.58 -2.64
N GLY A 505 0.47 2.82 -3.00
CA GLY A 505 1.78 3.35 -3.42
C GLY A 505 1.77 4.18 -4.71
N ASN A 506 0.74 4.02 -5.55
CA ASN A 506 0.47 4.86 -6.73
C ASN A 506 0.27 6.35 -6.40
N THR A 507 -0.22 6.69 -5.21
CA THR A 507 -0.57 8.08 -4.80
C THR A 507 0.54 9.09 -5.10
N VAL A 508 1.78 8.65 -4.97
CA VAL A 508 2.99 9.47 -5.17
C VAL A 508 3.24 9.71 -6.67
N ALA A 509 3.05 8.70 -7.51
CA ALA A 509 3.08 8.91 -8.96
C ALA A 509 1.98 9.91 -9.37
N GLU A 510 0.80 9.83 -8.75
CA GLU A 510 -0.37 10.65 -9.10
C GLU A 510 -0.20 12.13 -8.75
N PHE A 511 0.62 12.46 -7.75
CA PHE A 511 0.92 13.86 -7.44
C PHE A 511 1.89 14.45 -8.46
N ASN A 512 2.88 13.67 -8.90
CA ASN A 512 4.09 14.18 -9.53
C ASN A 512 4.16 13.93 -11.04
N ALA A 513 3.52 12.86 -11.53
CA ALA A 513 3.50 12.52 -12.94
C ALA A 513 2.97 13.68 -13.76
N TYR A 514 3.69 14.01 -14.83
CA TYR A 514 3.38 15.15 -15.67
C TYR A 514 3.59 14.79 -17.14
N ASN A 515 2.66 15.25 -17.97
CA ASN A 515 2.75 15.12 -19.42
C ASN A 515 2.20 16.39 -20.08
N PRO A 516 3.03 17.21 -20.73
CA PRO A 516 2.56 18.41 -21.43
C PRO A 516 1.80 18.08 -22.74
N ASN A 517 1.98 16.87 -23.27
CA ASN A 517 1.38 16.41 -24.52
C ASN A 517 0.77 15.00 -24.34
N PRO A 518 -0.27 14.86 -23.50
CA PRO A 518 -0.96 13.59 -23.32
C PRO A 518 -1.68 13.19 -24.62
N ALA A 519 -2.09 11.92 -24.70
CA ALA A 519 -2.79 11.40 -25.88
C ALA A 519 -4.04 12.25 -26.23
N VAL A 520 -4.34 12.35 -27.53
CA VAL A 520 -5.46 13.14 -28.04
C VAL A 520 -6.77 12.66 -27.41
N GLY A 521 -7.55 13.57 -26.81
CA GLY A 521 -8.82 13.27 -26.15
C GLY A 521 -8.75 13.08 -24.63
N VAL A 522 -7.55 13.05 -24.03
CA VAL A 522 -7.33 12.88 -22.58
C VAL A 522 -6.41 13.94 -21.98
N ALA A 523 -6.53 15.19 -22.49
CA ALA A 523 -5.73 16.32 -22.03
C ALA A 523 -5.87 16.57 -20.53
N GLY A 524 -4.73 16.71 -19.84
CA GLY A 524 -4.69 16.96 -18.40
C GLY A 524 -5.03 15.74 -17.52
N THR A 525 -5.15 14.54 -18.10
CA THR A 525 -5.57 13.33 -17.37
C THR A 525 -4.45 12.29 -17.26
N ILE A 526 -4.22 11.76 -16.06
CA ILE A 526 -3.48 10.51 -15.83
C ILE A 526 -4.46 9.34 -16.01
N ARG A 527 -4.17 8.38 -16.90
CA ARG A 527 -4.93 7.13 -16.99
C ARG A 527 -4.17 6.04 -16.25
N GLN A 528 -4.58 5.80 -15.01
CA GLN A 528 -4.05 4.75 -14.17
C GLN A 528 -4.87 3.47 -14.41
N GLY A 529 -4.19 2.35 -14.62
CA GLY A 529 -4.84 1.04 -14.66
C GLY A 529 -5.08 0.53 -13.24
N TYR A 530 -6.28 -0.01 -13.03
CA TYR A 530 -6.68 -0.73 -11.82
C TYR A 530 -7.01 -2.15 -12.24
N SER A 531 -6.19 -3.12 -11.82
CA SER A 531 -6.36 -4.54 -12.15
C SER A 531 -7.68 -5.14 -11.65
N GLN A 532 -8.37 -4.45 -10.74
CA GLN A 532 -9.67 -4.83 -10.20
C GLN A 532 -10.44 -3.60 -9.66
N SER A 533 -11.69 -3.76 -9.27
CA SER A 533 -12.49 -2.68 -8.67
C SER A 533 -12.18 -2.49 -7.19
N ALA A 534 -12.41 -1.27 -6.68
CA ALA A 534 -12.59 -1.07 -5.24
C ALA A 534 -13.90 -1.76 -4.77
N VAL A 535 -13.90 -2.26 -3.54
CA VAL A 535 -15.05 -2.91 -2.89
C VAL A 535 -15.81 -1.90 -2.04
N SER A 536 -15.10 -1.07 -1.28
CA SER A 536 -15.68 -0.05 -0.42
C SER A 536 -14.67 1.04 -0.09
N VAL A 537 -15.06 2.31 -0.26
CA VAL A 537 -14.28 3.48 0.20
C VAL A 537 -14.80 4.05 1.53
N ASN A 538 -15.63 3.27 2.23
CA ASN A 538 -16.09 3.65 3.56
C ASN A 538 -14.94 3.48 4.56
N PRO A 539 -14.56 4.52 5.34
CA PRO A 539 -13.41 4.45 6.26
C PRO A 539 -13.56 3.40 7.37
N PHE A 540 -14.76 2.86 7.57
CA PHE A 540 -15.02 1.79 8.55
C PHE A 540 -15.01 0.38 7.94
N ILE A 541 -14.91 0.27 6.61
CA ILE A 541 -15.04 -1.00 5.86
C ILE A 541 -13.84 -1.25 4.93
N ALA A 542 -13.27 -0.20 4.33
CA ALA A 542 -12.17 -0.25 3.36
C ALA A 542 -10.98 -1.08 3.86
N THR A 543 -10.53 -2.04 3.05
CA THR A 543 -9.45 -2.98 3.43
C THR A 543 -8.59 -3.40 2.25
N THR A 544 -9.09 -3.38 1.02
CA THR A 544 -8.32 -3.80 -0.14
C THR A 544 -7.39 -2.69 -0.63
N ASN A 545 -6.31 -3.05 -1.30
CA ASN A 545 -5.38 -2.09 -1.92
C ASN A 545 -6.10 -1.02 -2.76
N HIS A 546 -7.08 -1.45 -3.56
CA HIS A 546 -7.81 -0.57 -4.46
C HIS A 546 -8.77 0.38 -3.72
N ASP A 547 -9.31 -0.06 -2.57
CA ASP A 547 -10.01 0.82 -1.64
C ASP A 547 -9.05 1.90 -1.13
N LEU A 548 -7.88 1.49 -0.62
CA LEU A 548 -6.89 2.39 -0.02
C LEU A 548 -6.34 3.41 -1.02
N GLY A 549 -6.12 3.02 -2.28
CA GLY A 549 -5.72 3.95 -3.33
C GLY A 549 -6.72 5.07 -3.57
N LEU A 550 -8.03 4.83 -3.39
CA LEU A 550 -9.03 5.89 -3.45
C LEU A 550 -9.11 6.68 -2.13
N VAL A 551 -9.14 5.99 -0.99
CA VAL A 551 -9.22 6.57 0.35
C VAL A 551 -8.11 7.59 0.58
N ASP A 552 -6.86 7.25 0.29
CA ASP A 552 -5.66 8.08 0.52
C ASP A 552 -5.55 9.30 -0.42
N ASN A 553 -6.33 9.30 -1.50
CA ASN A 553 -6.46 10.40 -2.45
C ASN A 553 -7.61 11.36 -2.11
N ILE A 554 -8.61 10.89 -1.35
CA ILE A 554 -9.74 11.72 -0.88
C ILE A 554 -9.47 12.32 0.49
N TRP A 555 -8.91 11.57 1.44
CA TRP A 555 -8.63 12.02 2.81
C TRP A 555 -7.13 12.11 3.07
N ASP A 556 -6.71 13.10 3.86
CA ASP A 556 -5.34 13.21 4.34
C ASP A 556 -5.23 12.80 5.80
N SER A 557 -4.00 12.60 6.24
CA SER A 557 -3.61 12.29 7.61
C SER A 557 -2.56 13.30 8.13
N PRO A 558 -2.36 13.41 9.45
CA PRO A 558 -1.35 14.29 10.04
C PRO A 558 0.03 14.13 9.41
N TYR A 559 0.43 12.91 9.05
CA TYR A 559 1.71 12.58 8.45
C TYR A 559 1.58 11.93 7.09
N ARG A 560 2.63 12.06 6.26
CA ARG A 560 2.77 11.31 5.02
C ARG A 560 4.13 10.64 4.95
N ALA A 561 4.16 9.36 4.58
CA ALA A 561 5.40 8.61 4.44
C ALA A 561 6.27 9.17 3.30
N ASN A 562 7.60 9.08 3.43
CA ASN A 562 8.50 9.36 2.31
C ASN A 562 8.48 8.17 1.33
N PRO A 563 8.16 8.35 0.04
CA PRO A 563 8.10 7.23 -0.91
C PRO A 563 9.42 6.47 -1.07
N SER A 564 10.56 7.12 -0.86
CA SER A 564 11.88 6.47 -0.95
C SER A 564 12.31 5.81 0.36
N GLN A 565 11.71 6.21 1.49
CA GLN A 565 11.95 5.65 2.82
C GLN A 565 10.62 5.56 3.59
N PRO A 566 9.74 4.60 3.27
CA PRO A 566 8.38 4.58 3.81
C PRO A 566 8.28 4.47 5.35
N GLY A 567 9.32 3.97 6.02
CA GLY A 567 9.44 3.98 7.48
C GLY A 567 9.69 5.36 8.11
N THR A 568 9.83 6.42 7.31
CA THR A 568 9.96 7.81 7.76
C THR A 568 8.78 8.64 7.29
N SER A 569 8.41 9.67 8.05
CA SER A 569 7.27 10.52 7.72
C SER A 569 7.58 12.01 7.74
N LEU A 570 6.80 12.74 6.94
CA LEU A 570 6.73 14.19 6.91
C LEU A 570 5.52 14.65 7.72
N GLU A 571 5.67 15.72 8.50
CA GLU A 571 4.51 16.47 9.01
C GLU A 571 3.73 16.97 7.79
N TRP A 572 2.46 16.56 7.66
CA TRP A 572 1.64 16.77 6.47
C TRP A 572 0.55 17.80 6.73
N MET A 573 -0.48 17.46 7.52
CA MET A 573 -1.53 18.39 7.97
C MET A 573 -1.13 19.21 9.19
N THR A 574 0.00 18.88 9.83
CA THR A 574 0.52 19.51 11.03
C THR A 574 1.65 20.47 10.73
N VAL A 575 1.80 21.48 11.60
CA VAL A 575 2.94 22.39 11.65
C VAL A 575 4.01 21.81 12.58
N SER A 576 3.59 21.15 13.65
CA SER A 576 4.47 20.45 14.58
C SER A 576 3.72 19.40 15.38
N THR A 577 4.48 18.43 15.87
CA THR A 577 4.04 17.46 16.86
C THR A 577 5.03 17.41 18.01
N SER A 578 4.54 17.50 19.25
CA SER A 578 5.33 17.26 20.46
C SER A 578 4.84 16.04 21.23
N GLN A 579 5.78 15.32 21.86
CA GLN A 579 5.47 14.25 22.79
C GLN A 579 5.66 14.78 24.22
N LEU A 580 4.58 14.75 25.00
CA LEU A 580 4.53 15.29 26.36
C LEU A 580 4.33 14.15 27.37
N PRO A 581 5.02 14.18 28.53
CA PRO A 581 4.70 13.28 29.63
C PRO A 581 3.36 13.70 30.28
N PRO A 582 2.66 12.79 31.00
CA PRO A 582 1.43 13.11 31.71
C PRO A 582 1.54 14.32 32.67
N SER A 583 2.70 14.46 33.33
CA SER A 583 3.00 15.59 34.22
C SER A 583 3.15 16.93 33.50
N GLY A 584 3.28 16.93 32.17
CA GLY A 584 3.37 18.13 31.33
C GLY A 584 2.02 18.64 30.83
N LEU A 585 0.90 18.00 31.20
CA LEU A 585 -0.44 18.38 30.75
C LEU A 585 -1.12 19.32 31.75
N ALA A 586 -1.93 20.24 31.23
CA ALA A 586 -2.74 21.18 32.04
C ALA A 586 -4.09 20.58 32.50
N TYR A 587 -4.28 19.28 32.31
CA TYR A 587 -5.48 18.54 32.66
C TYR A 587 -5.10 17.13 33.11
N VAL A 588 -6.03 16.42 33.76
CA VAL A 588 -5.78 15.03 34.19
C VAL A 588 -6.09 14.09 33.01
N PRO A 589 -5.08 13.42 32.42
CA PRO A 589 -5.34 12.44 31.37
C PRO A 589 -5.97 11.17 31.96
N PRO A 590 -6.55 10.29 31.12
CA PRO A 590 -7.07 9.00 31.57
C PRO A 590 -6.01 8.18 32.31
N THR A 591 -6.43 7.43 33.32
CA THR A 591 -5.55 6.53 34.08
C THR A 591 -4.80 5.57 33.14
N GLY A 592 -3.51 5.37 33.38
CA GLY A 592 -2.65 4.52 32.54
C GLY A 592 -2.05 5.24 31.33
N THR A 593 -2.33 6.53 31.12
CA THR A 593 -1.63 7.33 30.10
C THR A 593 -0.15 7.46 30.45
N VAL A 594 0.74 7.12 29.51
CA VAL A 594 2.20 7.22 29.68
C VAL A 594 2.83 8.36 28.86
N ALA A 595 2.15 8.78 27.79
CA ALA A 595 2.59 9.89 26.94
C ALA A 595 1.39 10.54 26.25
N THR A 596 1.63 11.71 25.64
CA THR A 596 0.63 12.42 24.85
C THR A 596 1.28 13.04 23.62
N PHE A 597 0.74 12.76 22.44
CA PHE A 597 1.13 13.45 21.22
C PHE A 597 0.24 14.67 21.04
N ARG A 598 0.82 15.87 21.07
CA ARG A 598 0.13 17.13 20.78
C ARG A 598 0.32 17.47 19.32
N PHE A 599 -0.74 17.34 18.53
CA PHE A 599 -0.76 17.77 17.13
C PHE A 599 -1.17 19.23 17.03
N SER A 600 -0.36 20.03 16.33
CA SER A 600 -0.71 21.40 15.94
C SER A 600 -1.00 21.44 14.45
N LEU A 601 -2.29 21.52 14.10
CA LEU A 601 -2.76 21.54 12.71
C LEU A 601 -2.42 22.86 12.01
N ARG A 602 -2.17 22.77 10.70
CA ARG A 602 -2.09 23.94 9.83
C ARG A 602 -3.44 24.67 9.80
N GLN A 603 -3.38 25.98 9.63
CA GLN A 603 -4.59 26.83 9.63
C GLN A 603 -5.24 26.98 8.27
N ASP A 604 -4.63 26.44 7.21
CA ASP A 604 -4.97 26.66 5.81
C ASP A 604 -5.52 25.41 5.12
N ILE A 605 -6.05 24.46 5.90
CA ILE A 605 -6.65 23.23 5.38
C ILE A 605 -8.17 23.37 5.37
N PHE A 606 -8.77 23.07 4.22
CA PHE A 606 -10.20 23.12 4.01
C PHE A 606 -10.70 21.80 3.43
N TRP A 607 -11.92 21.41 3.84
CA TRP A 607 -12.67 20.37 3.18
C TRP A 607 -13.06 20.83 1.77
N GLN A 608 -13.22 19.88 0.85
CA GLN A 608 -13.65 20.15 -0.54
C GLN A 608 -15.02 20.87 -0.65
N THR A 609 -15.78 20.91 0.45
CA THR A 609 -17.04 21.68 0.61
C THR A 609 -16.86 23.08 1.21
N GLY A 610 -15.62 23.52 1.44
CA GLY A 610 -15.25 24.89 1.83
C GLY A 610 -15.15 25.17 3.33
N GLN A 611 -15.51 24.24 4.21
CA GLN A 611 -15.34 24.40 5.66
C GLN A 611 -13.89 24.11 6.06
N LYS A 612 -13.41 24.79 7.09
CA LYS A 612 -12.05 24.58 7.62
C LYS A 612 -11.93 23.23 8.33
N VAL A 613 -10.80 22.56 8.16
CA VAL A 613 -10.46 21.36 8.95
C VAL A 613 -10.04 21.79 10.36
N THR A 614 -10.57 21.11 11.38
CA THR A 614 -10.33 21.48 12.78
C THR A 614 -9.80 20.32 13.60
N ALA A 615 -9.28 20.64 14.79
CA ALA A 615 -8.88 19.66 15.80
C ALA A 615 -10.04 18.75 16.24
N TRP A 616 -11.30 19.22 16.16
CA TRP A 616 -12.47 18.40 16.44
C TRP A 616 -12.70 17.31 15.37
N ASP A 617 -12.36 17.58 14.10
CA ASP A 617 -12.46 16.57 13.03
C ASP A 617 -11.45 15.44 13.22
N LEU A 618 -10.20 15.78 13.59
CA LEU A 618 -9.18 14.79 13.94
C LEU A 618 -9.62 13.96 15.15
N ALA A 619 -10.05 14.63 16.22
CA ALA A 619 -10.53 13.95 17.42
C ALA A 619 -11.71 13.01 17.13
N PHE A 620 -12.68 13.44 16.32
CA PHE A 620 -13.80 12.61 15.90
C PHE A 620 -13.34 11.42 15.05
N SER A 621 -12.50 11.63 14.05
CA SER A 621 -12.01 10.56 13.17
C SER A 621 -11.32 9.46 13.98
N TYR A 622 -10.48 9.85 14.94
CA TYR A 622 -9.71 8.91 15.75
C TYR A 622 -10.60 8.14 16.74
N VAL A 623 -11.50 8.85 17.42
CA VAL A 623 -12.46 8.22 18.34
C VAL A 623 -13.40 7.29 17.57
N ALA A 624 -13.88 7.70 16.39
CA ALA A 624 -14.80 6.91 15.57
C ALA A 624 -14.15 5.62 15.06
N LEU A 625 -12.96 5.72 14.44
CA LEU A 625 -12.24 4.54 13.92
C LEU A 625 -11.89 3.56 15.04
N LYS A 626 -11.37 4.07 16.16
CA LYS A 626 -11.02 3.22 17.32
C LYS A 626 -12.25 2.54 17.93
N ALA A 627 -13.30 3.31 18.24
CA ALA A 627 -14.47 2.77 18.94
C ALA A 627 -15.32 1.82 18.08
N THR A 628 -15.09 1.79 16.75
CA THR A 628 -15.77 0.87 15.82
C THR A 628 -14.92 -0.34 15.47
N GLY A 629 -13.65 -0.41 15.90
CA GLY A 629 -12.74 -1.49 15.55
C GLY A 629 -12.41 -1.55 14.05
N ALA A 630 -12.49 -0.42 13.34
CA ALA A 630 -12.22 -0.36 11.91
C ALA A 630 -10.75 -0.65 11.62
N SER A 631 -10.48 -1.37 10.52
CA SER A 631 -9.12 -1.71 10.06
C SER A 631 -8.20 -0.49 9.95
N LEU A 632 -8.68 0.61 9.35
CA LEU A 632 -7.96 1.88 9.23
C LEU A 632 -7.64 2.57 10.58
N GLY A 633 -8.32 2.14 11.66
CA GLY A 633 -8.10 2.60 13.02
C GLY A 633 -7.07 1.78 13.82
N SER A 634 -6.47 0.74 13.24
CA SER A 634 -5.61 -0.20 13.99
C SER A 634 -4.44 0.49 14.71
N GLY A 635 -3.80 1.47 14.06
CA GLY A 635 -2.72 2.29 14.63
C GLY A 635 -3.15 3.15 15.83
N LEU A 636 -4.45 3.31 16.07
CA LEU A 636 -5.01 4.06 17.20
C LEU A 636 -5.16 3.22 18.46
N ALA A 637 -4.82 1.93 18.41
CA ALA A 637 -4.99 1.03 19.53
C ALA A 637 -4.40 1.52 20.88
N PRO A 638 -3.24 2.21 20.96
CA PRO A 638 -2.75 2.71 22.26
C PRO A 638 -3.48 3.95 22.79
N ILE A 639 -4.40 4.58 22.03
CA ILE A 639 -5.04 5.84 22.45
C ILE A 639 -5.97 5.65 23.65
N THR A 640 -5.72 6.31 24.77
CA THR A 640 -6.59 6.27 25.96
C THR A 640 -7.60 7.41 25.99
N GLY A 641 -7.32 8.52 25.30
CA GLY A 641 -8.18 9.69 25.31
C GLY A 641 -7.78 10.75 24.30
N MET A 642 -8.76 11.58 23.92
CA MET A 642 -8.59 12.71 23.02
C MET A 642 -9.03 14.00 23.71
N LYS A 643 -8.18 15.02 23.70
CA LYS A 643 -8.51 16.35 24.25
C LYS A 643 -8.25 17.43 23.22
N VAL A 644 -9.31 18.13 22.80
CA VAL A 644 -9.16 19.34 21.99
C VAL A 644 -8.72 20.50 22.89
N ILE A 645 -7.58 21.11 22.56
CA ILE A 645 -6.95 22.21 23.31
C ILE A 645 -7.30 23.56 22.70
N SER A 646 -7.41 23.61 21.38
CA SER A 646 -7.88 24.75 20.60
C SER A 646 -8.48 24.25 19.29
N PRO A 647 -9.11 25.10 18.44
CA PRO A 647 -9.61 24.68 17.13
C PRO A 647 -8.57 24.03 16.19
N SER A 648 -7.27 24.12 16.53
CA SER A 648 -6.16 23.59 15.74
C SER A 648 -5.15 22.78 16.55
N GLN A 649 -5.41 22.55 17.84
CA GLN A 649 -4.54 21.73 18.67
C GLN A 649 -5.33 20.65 19.38
N VAL A 650 -4.82 19.44 19.31
CA VAL A 650 -5.41 18.25 19.92
C VAL A 650 -4.33 17.42 20.57
N ASP A 651 -4.62 16.95 21.77
CA ASP A 651 -3.81 16.02 22.52
C ASP A 651 -4.36 14.61 22.35
N VAL A 652 -3.49 13.71 21.91
CA VAL A 652 -3.72 12.28 21.77
C VAL A 652 -3.04 11.56 22.93
N ASN A 653 -3.80 11.19 23.95
CA ASN A 653 -3.28 10.48 25.12
C ASN A 653 -3.08 8.99 24.76
N VAL A 654 -1.92 8.41 25.11
CA VAL A 654 -1.60 7.00 24.82
C VAL A 654 -1.11 6.25 26.06
N ASN A 655 -1.41 4.95 26.17
CA ASN A 655 -0.97 4.08 27.27
C ASN A 655 0.38 3.42 27.06
N GLN A 656 0.89 3.38 25.82
CA GLN A 656 2.17 2.78 25.46
C GLN A 656 2.79 3.55 24.28
N VAL A 657 4.11 3.54 24.17
CA VAL A 657 4.87 4.14 23.07
C VAL A 657 6.02 3.22 22.69
N GLY A 658 6.03 2.79 21.44
CA GLY A 658 7.12 2.06 20.80
C GLY A 658 7.75 2.85 19.65
N LEU A 659 8.56 2.16 18.85
CA LEU A 659 9.35 2.75 17.77
C LEU A 659 8.49 3.43 16.69
N PHE A 660 7.36 2.80 16.34
CA PHE A 660 6.52 3.24 15.24
C PHE A 660 5.19 3.86 15.69
N THR A 661 4.91 3.92 17.00
CA THR A 661 3.64 4.45 17.51
C THR A 661 3.34 5.86 16.99
N LYS A 662 4.36 6.74 16.89
CA LYS A 662 4.18 8.07 16.30
C LYS A 662 3.77 7.97 14.82
N LEU A 663 4.44 7.13 14.03
CA LEU A 663 4.16 6.94 12.60
C LEU A 663 2.72 6.47 12.38
N TYR A 664 2.28 5.42 13.07
CA TYR A 664 0.94 4.86 12.90
C TYR A 664 -0.16 5.78 13.40
N VAL A 665 0.00 6.39 14.58
CA VAL A 665 -0.98 7.35 15.10
C VAL A 665 -1.10 8.56 14.19
N GLY A 666 -0.01 9.04 13.57
CA GLY A 666 -0.08 10.20 12.68
C GLY A 666 -0.41 9.88 11.22
N SER A 667 -0.35 8.62 10.79
CA SER A 667 -0.71 8.22 9.42
C SER A 667 -2.19 7.87 9.26
N THR A 668 -2.97 7.87 10.36
CA THR A 668 -4.42 7.62 10.30
C THR A 668 -5.17 8.77 9.63
N ILE A 669 -6.07 8.42 8.70
CA ILE A 669 -6.88 9.37 7.94
C ILE A 669 -7.78 10.26 8.82
N VAL A 670 -8.05 11.47 8.33
CA VAL A 670 -8.97 12.43 8.95
C VAL A 670 -10.11 12.75 7.99
N PHE A 671 -11.35 12.58 8.47
CA PHE A 671 -12.57 12.80 7.72
C PHE A 671 -13.54 13.75 8.45
N PRO A 672 -14.44 14.45 7.73
CA PRO A 672 -15.21 15.55 8.29
C PRO A 672 -16.25 15.10 9.31
N GLY A 673 -16.12 15.54 10.57
CA GLY A 673 -17.07 15.19 11.62
C GLY A 673 -18.47 15.71 11.35
N ARG A 674 -18.60 16.87 10.67
CA ARG A 674 -19.89 17.41 10.21
C ARG A 674 -20.70 16.47 9.32
N ILE A 675 -20.03 15.57 8.59
CA ILE A 675 -20.67 14.58 7.72
C ILE A 675 -20.89 13.30 8.50
N TRP A 676 -19.89 12.81 9.20
CA TRP A 676 -19.87 11.44 9.72
C TRP A 676 -20.42 11.31 11.15
N SER A 677 -20.54 12.41 11.88
CA SER A 677 -21.14 12.44 13.22
C SER A 677 -22.67 12.48 13.15
N SER A 678 -23.30 11.77 14.09
CA SER A 678 -24.74 11.82 14.37
C SER A 678 -25.25 13.21 14.77
N CYS A 679 -24.37 14.14 15.17
CA CYS A 679 -24.75 15.52 15.48
C CYS A 679 -25.23 16.32 14.25
N GLY A 680 -24.87 15.88 13.04
CA GLY A 680 -25.19 16.55 11.79
C GLY A 680 -24.45 17.87 11.57
N ALA A 681 -24.52 18.36 10.33
CA ALA A 681 -23.77 19.52 9.89
C ALA A 681 -24.14 20.82 10.61
N SER A 682 -25.42 21.04 10.94
CA SER A 682 -25.87 22.28 11.59
C SER A 682 -25.22 22.49 12.95
N THR A 683 -25.24 21.46 13.81
CA THR A 683 -24.60 21.47 15.13
C THR A 683 -23.09 21.63 15.00
N TRP A 684 -22.49 20.87 14.09
CA TRP A 684 -21.05 20.90 13.88
C TRP A 684 -20.56 22.27 13.42
N ASP A 685 -21.18 22.83 12.39
CA ASP A 685 -20.80 24.10 11.80
C ASP A 685 -21.06 25.26 12.80
N ALA A 686 -22.14 25.20 13.60
CA ALA A 686 -22.40 26.20 14.65
C ALA A 686 -21.33 26.18 15.74
N GLY A 687 -20.85 25.00 16.14
CA GLY A 687 -19.77 24.86 17.11
C GLY A 687 -18.42 25.30 16.55
N ALA A 688 -18.05 24.81 15.36
CA ALA A 688 -16.73 25.05 14.76
C ALA A 688 -16.49 26.53 14.42
N ASN A 689 -17.57 27.26 14.08
CA ASN A 689 -17.49 28.69 13.76
C ASN A 689 -17.65 29.60 14.99
N ASN A 690 -17.86 29.05 16.19
CA ASN A 690 -18.04 29.86 17.39
C ASN A 690 -16.68 30.41 17.88
N GLN A 691 -16.59 31.74 17.95
CA GLN A 691 -15.37 32.44 18.40
C GLN A 691 -15.03 32.18 19.87
N ASN A 692 -16.01 31.81 20.69
CA ASN A 692 -15.78 31.39 22.07
C ASN A 692 -15.44 29.90 22.10
N PHE A 693 -14.14 29.61 22.21
CA PHE A 693 -13.65 28.23 22.25
C PHE A 693 -14.29 27.38 23.35
N ALA A 694 -14.54 27.92 24.55
CA ALA A 694 -15.14 27.14 25.62
C ALA A 694 -16.57 26.69 25.27
N ALA A 695 -17.36 27.60 24.67
CA ALA A 695 -18.70 27.29 24.20
C ALA A 695 -18.67 26.32 23.00
N ALA A 696 -17.78 26.56 22.03
CA ALA A 696 -17.55 25.68 20.88
C ALA A 696 -17.20 24.25 21.34
N ASN A 697 -16.23 24.14 22.24
CA ASN A 697 -15.73 22.87 22.72
C ASN A 697 -16.79 22.12 23.54
N ALA A 698 -17.55 22.82 24.38
CA ALA A 698 -18.67 22.20 25.11
C ALA A 698 -19.74 21.63 24.17
N ALA A 699 -20.03 22.32 23.05
CA ALA A 699 -21.01 21.86 22.07
C ALA A 699 -20.50 20.68 21.22
N LEU A 700 -19.22 20.67 20.82
CA LEU A 700 -18.67 19.66 19.91
C LEU A 700 -18.08 18.42 20.60
N THR A 701 -17.68 18.51 21.86
CA THR A 701 -17.12 17.35 22.59
C THR A 701 -18.07 16.13 22.57
N PRO A 702 -19.40 16.27 22.82
CA PRO A 702 -20.34 15.15 22.70
C PRO A 702 -20.49 14.61 21.27
N CYS A 703 -20.21 15.43 20.25
CA CYS A 703 -20.24 15.04 18.84
C CYS A 703 -19.03 14.22 18.40
N ILE A 704 -17.98 14.18 19.22
CA ILE A 704 -16.82 13.29 19.07
C ILE A 704 -17.15 11.93 19.67
N GLY A 705 -17.55 11.90 20.94
CA GLY A 705 -17.91 10.68 21.64
C GLY A 705 -18.66 10.97 22.95
N PRO A 706 -19.54 10.04 23.39
CA PRO A 706 -20.41 10.26 24.54
C PRO A 706 -19.69 10.14 25.89
N ASN A 707 -18.56 9.41 25.93
CA ASN A 707 -17.83 9.14 27.17
C ASN A 707 -16.77 10.22 27.40
N VAL A 708 -17.05 11.17 28.28
CA VAL A 708 -16.19 12.32 28.55
C VAL A 708 -15.82 12.35 30.02
N SER A 709 -14.53 12.44 30.33
CA SER A 709 -14.05 12.62 31.71
C SER A 709 -14.39 14.00 32.28
N SER A 710 -14.27 14.17 33.60
CA SER A 710 -14.45 15.47 34.27
C SER A 710 -13.47 16.54 33.78
N SER A 711 -12.30 16.15 33.26
CA SER A 711 -11.32 17.05 32.64
C SER A 711 -11.65 17.38 31.17
N GLY A 712 -12.78 16.90 30.66
CA GLY A 712 -13.22 17.12 29.28
C GLY A 712 -12.38 16.36 28.24
N VAL A 713 -11.82 15.21 28.61
CA VAL A 713 -11.14 14.28 27.69
C VAL A 713 -12.16 13.26 27.19
N VAL A 714 -12.25 13.07 25.88
CA VAL A 714 -13.11 12.06 25.26
C VAL A 714 -12.42 10.70 25.31
N LEU A 715 -13.09 9.71 25.87
CA LEU A 715 -12.62 8.33 25.97
C LEU A 715 -13.08 7.55 24.72
N PRO A 716 -12.18 6.91 23.96
CA PRO A 716 -12.50 6.25 22.70
C PRO A 716 -13.13 4.86 22.90
N THR A 717 -13.97 4.69 23.92
CA THR A 717 -14.73 3.46 24.20
C THR A 717 -16.11 3.47 23.55
N ALA A 718 -16.55 4.64 23.08
CA ALA A 718 -17.73 4.84 22.26
C ALA A 718 -17.52 6.10 21.40
N SER A 719 -18.23 6.19 20.28
CA SER A 719 -18.20 7.35 19.39
C SER A 719 -19.59 7.86 19.07
N ALA A 720 -19.67 9.11 18.62
CA ALA A 720 -20.91 9.72 18.13
C ALA A 720 -21.06 9.57 16.61
N VAL A 721 -20.43 8.57 15.99
CA VAL A 721 -20.57 8.27 14.56
C VAL A 721 -22.03 7.91 14.24
N ASP A 722 -22.50 8.34 13.07
CA ASP A 722 -23.79 7.89 12.54
C ASP A 722 -23.76 6.38 12.24
N THR A 723 -24.58 5.61 12.96
CA THR A 723 -24.58 4.15 12.89
C THR A 723 -25.08 3.61 11.54
N ALA A 724 -25.78 4.41 10.75
CA ALA A 724 -26.13 4.05 9.38
C ALA A 724 -24.90 4.07 8.45
N LYS A 725 -23.90 4.90 8.76
CA LYS A 725 -22.71 5.11 7.93
C LYS A 725 -21.59 4.11 8.16
N ILE A 726 -21.67 3.33 9.23
CA ILE A 726 -20.71 2.26 9.53
C ILE A 726 -21.17 0.90 8.99
N GLN A 727 -22.35 0.81 8.37
CA GLN A 727 -22.86 -0.45 7.84
C GLN A 727 -22.05 -0.88 6.60
N PRO A 728 -21.80 -2.18 6.39
CA PRO A 728 -21.11 -2.69 5.20
C PRO A 728 -21.75 -2.24 3.87
N SER A 729 -23.07 -2.05 3.86
CA SER A 729 -23.83 -1.60 2.69
C SER A 729 -23.81 -0.08 2.45
N TYR A 730 -23.24 0.70 3.37
CA TYR A 730 -23.18 2.15 3.20
C TYR A 730 -22.09 2.53 2.20
N ASP A 731 -22.52 3.06 1.06
CA ASP A 731 -21.65 3.57 0.00
C ASP A 731 -21.51 5.11 0.11
N PRO A 732 -20.31 5.63 0.46
CA PRO A 732 -20.08 7.06 0.60
C PRO A 732 -20.22 7.83 -0.73
N LEU A 733 -19.93 7.20 -1.87
CA LEU A 733 -20.04 7.82 -3.17
C LEU A 733 -21.51 8.01 -3.55
N ALA A 734 -22.33 6.97 -3.38
CA ALA A 734 -23.76 7.03 -3.65
C ALA A 734 -24.49 8.01 -2.71
N ALA A 735 -24.03 8.10 -1.45
CA ALA A 735 -24.59 8.99 -0.44
C ALA A 735 -24.10 10.45 -0.54
N GLY A 736 -23.11 10.75 -1.38
CA GLY A 736 -22.51 12.09 -1.48
C GLY A 736 -21.73 12.51 -0.24
N THR A 737 -21.11 11.54 0.45
CA THR A 737 -20.32 11.75 1.67
C THR A 737 -18.84 11.48 1.48
N LEU A 738 -18.41 11.11 0.26
CA LEU A 738 -17.01 10.98 -0.14
C LEU A 738 -16.36 12.37 -0.33
N VAL A 739 -16.27 13.11 0.76
CA VAL A 739 -15.72 14.47 0.84
C VAL A 739 -14.53 14.44 1.80
N GLY A 740 -13.40 14.96 1.35
CA GLY A 740 -12.19 15.04 2.18
C GLY A 740 -11.41 16.33 1.99
N SER A 741 -10.17 16.33 2.47
CA SER A 741 -9.20 17.43 2.35
C SER A 741 -8.10 17.10 1.34
N GLY A 742 -8.22 15.93 0.70
CA GLY A 742 -7.23 15.34 -0.18
C GLY A 742 -7.05 16.08 -1.51
N PRO A 743 -6.02 15.68 -2.26
CA PRO A 743 -5.63 16.29 -3.53
C PRO A 743 -6.65 16.09 -4.65
N TRP A 744 -7.51 15.07 -4.55
CA TRP A 744 -8.46 14.69 -5.59
C TRP A 744 -9.91 14.74 -5.08
N VAL A 745 -10.83 15.12 -5.96
CA VAL A 745 -12.23 15.40 -5.63
C VAL A 745 -13.16 14.69 -6.60
N CYS A 746 -14.24 14.14 -6.05
CA CYS A 746 -15.43 13.76 -6.80
C CYS A 746 -16.33 15.00 -6.98
N VAL A 747 -16.35 15.58 -8.19
CA VAL A 747 -16.94 16.91 -8.44
C VAL A 747 -18.43 16.90 -8.81
N GLY A 748 -19.14 15.79 -8.62
CA GLY A 748 -20.58 15.74 -8.89
C GLY A 748 -21.38 16.79 -8.09
N PRO A 749 -22.64 17.07 -8.47
CA PRO A 749 -23.55 17.87 -7.65
C PRO A 749 -24.42 16.95 -6.76
N PRO A 750 -24.21 16.90 -5.42
CA PRO A 750 -23.23 17.63 -4.61
C PRO A 750 -21.82 17.00 -4.62
N VAL A 751 -20.80 17.77 -4.20
CA VAL A 751 -19.40 17.29 -4.09
C VAL A 751 -19.37 16.00 -3.28
N GLY A 752 -18.55 15.04 -3.73
CA GLY A 752 -18.52 13.67 -3.20
C GLY A 752 -19.39 12.68 -3.98
N THR A 753 -19.95 13.07 -5.12
CA THR A 753 -20.75 12.21 -6.02
C THR A 753 -20.17 12.14 -7.44
N ALA A 754 -20.75 11.25 -8.26
CA ALA A 754 -20.60 11.20 -9.72
C ALA A 754 -19.15 11.08 -10.25
N CYS A 755 -18.28 10.39 -9.50
CA CYS A 755 -16.91 10.08 -9.93
C CYS A 755 -16.71 8.61 -10.31
N ALA A 756 -17.77 7.83 -10.51
CA ALA A 756 -17.71 6.47 -11.03
C ALA A 756 -18.66 6.31 -12.23
N THR A 757 -18.35 5.37 -13.14
CA THR A 757 -19.28 4.98 -14.22
C THR A 757 -20.50 4.22 -13.70
N SER A 758 -20.42 3.64 -12.51
CA SER A 758 -21.53 2.99 -11.80
C SER A 758 -22.24 3.96 -10.84
N PRO A 759 -23.46 3.65 -10.40
CA PRO A 759 -24.17 4.45 -9.38
C PRO A 759 -23.45 4.53 -8.02
N GLY A 760 -22.53 3.60 -7.75
CA GLY A 760 -21.77 3.49 -6.51
C GLY A 760 -20.31 3.14 -6.77
N ILE A 761 -19.55 2.82 -5.72
CA ILE A 761 -18.11 2.61 -5.80
C ILE A 761 -17.69 1.31 -6.49
N GLN A 762 -18.54 0.29 -6.53
CA GLN A 762 -18.23 -1.01 -7.14
C GLN A 762 -18.45 -0.97 -8.66
N ALA A 763 -17.54 -0.32 -9.38
CA ALA A 763 -17.60 -0.24 -10.83
C ALA A 763 -17.07 -1.55 -11.48
N PRO A 764 -17.79 -2.16 -12.43
CA PRO A 764 -17.36 -3.41 -13.04
C PRO A 764 -16.15 -3.20 -13.97
N ALA A 765 -15.51 -4.29 -14.40
CA ALA A 765 -14.48 -4.25 -15.45
C ALA A 765 -15.00 -3.54 -16.71
N GLY A 766 -14.15 -2.69 -17.31
CA GLY A 766 -14.52 -1.74 -18.36
C GLY A 766 -15.13 -0.43 -17.85
N GLY A 767 -15.45 -0.34 -16.55
CA GLY A 767 -15.82 0.89 -15.86
C GLY A 767 -14.62 1.77 -15.52
N SER A 768 -14.88 2.91 -14.90
CA SER A 768 -13.83 3.82 -14.45
C SER A 768 -14.26 4.68 -13.27
N TYR A 769 -13.25 5.17 -12.53
CA TYR A 769 -13.39 6.31 -11.63
C TYR A 769 -12.77 7.56 -12.26
N PHE A 770 -13.35 8.74 -11.99
CA PHE A 770 -12.90 10.03 -12.52
C PHE A 770 -12.80 11.06 -11.40
N LEU A 771 -11.56 11.45 -11.05
CA LEU A 771 -11.31 12.48 -10.04
C LEU A 771 -10.69 13.72 -10.67
N GLN A 772 -10.95 14.87 -10.08
CA GLN A 772 -10.35 16.15 -10.48
C GLN A 772 -9.51 16.71 -9.36
N ARG A 773 -8.43 17.40 -9.70
CA ARG A 773 -7.57 18.06 -8.72
C ARG A 773 -8.38 19.06 -7.90
N TYR A 774 -8.20 19.06 -6.58
CA TYR A 774 -8.85 20.02 -5.70
C TYR A 774 -8.33 21.44 -5.98
N GLY A 775 -9.20 22.30 -6.51
CA GLY A 775 -8.87 23.65 -6.95
C GLY A 775 -8.69 23.80 -8.47
N LEU A 776 -9.03 22.78 -9.27
CA LEU A 776 -9.04 22.89 -10.73
C LEU A 776 -9.87 24.11 -11.19
N GLY A 777 -9.30 24.89 -12.11
CA GLY A 777 -9.92 26.13 -12.62
C GLY A 777 -9.63 27.37 -11.76
N THR A 778 -8.93 27.24 -10.64
CA THR A 778 -8.45 28.38 -9.84
C THR A 778 -7.04 28.78 -10.27
N ILE A 779 -6.68 30.05 -10.09
CA ILE A 779 -5.30 30.51 -10.32
C ILE A 779 -4.42 29.94 -9.20
N PRO A 780 -3.27 29.30 -9.50
CA PRO A 780 -2.37 28.73 -8.49
C PRO A 780 -2.07 29.70 -7.35
N GLY A 781 -2.35 29.28 -6.12
CA GLY A 781 -2.12 30.07 -4.91
C GLY A 781 -3.10 31.23 -4.64
N ALA A 782 -4.02 31.55 -5.57
CA ALA A 782 -4.90 32.71 -5.41
C ALA A 782 -6.06 32.50 -4.43
N THR A 783 -6.31 31.27 -3.99
CA THR A 783 -7.43 30.90 -3.12
C THR A 783 -7.06 29.81 -2.12
N LEU A 784 -7.81 29.73 -1.02
CA LEU A 784 -7.75 28.62 -0.05
C LEU A 784 -8.65 27.45 -0.44
N ASN A 785 -9.52 27.61 -1.44
CA ASN A 785 -10.35 26.52 -1.97
C ASN A 785 -9.58 25.68 -3.00
N THR A 786 -8.43 25.17 -2.59
CA THR A 786 -7.49 24.34 -3.36
C THR A 786 -6.81 23.40 -2.39
N TYR A 787 -6.16 22.36 -2.91
CA TYR A 787 -5.35 21.48 -2.08
C TYR A 787 -4.30 22.27 -1.29
N PHE A 788 -4.26 22.11 0.03
CA PHE A 788 -3.38 22.91 0.90
C PHE A 788 -1.88 22.67 0.62
N ARG A 789 -1.54 21.55 -0.04
CA ARG A 789 -0.21 21.27 -0.57
C ARG A 789 -0.09 21.41 -2.10
N SER A 790 -1.00 22.10 -2.78
CA SER A 790 -0.90 22.33 -4.23
C SER A 790 0.43 22.96 -4.65
N SER A 791 0.81 22.79 -5.91
CA SER A 791 1.99 23.42 -6.50
C SER A 791 2.01 24.94 -6.29
N GLY A 792 0.87 25.63 -6.49
CA GLY A 792 0.74 27.06 -6.19
C GLY A 792 0.96 27.42 -4.71
N ASN A 793 0.49 26.58 -3.78
CA ASN A 793 0.72 26.81 -2.35
C ASN A 793 2.19 26.56 -1.96
N LEU A 794 2.86 25.59 -2.56
CA LEU A 794 4.31 25.40 -2.37
C LEU A 794 5.10 26.59 -2.93
N ALA A 795 4.72 27.11 -4.10
CA ALA A 795 5.34 28.29 -4.68
C ALA A 795 5.16 29.54 -3.79
N LEU A 796 3.97 29.73 -3.21
CA LEU A 796 3.72 30.82 -2.26
C LEU A 796 4.50 30.67 -0.94
N TRP A 797 4.64 29.45 -0.43
CA TRP A 797 5.48 29.17 0.75
C TRP A 797 6.94 29.53 0.47
N ALA A 798 7.46 29.13 -0.69
CA ALA A 798 8.82 29.49 -1.10
C ALA A 798 9.00 31.01 -1.22
N TRP A 799 8.02 31.68 -1.82
CA TRP A 799 7.96 33.13 -1.96
C TRP A 799 7.92 33.87 -0.61
N SER A 800 7.09 33.40 0.34
CA SER A 800 6.91 34.08 1.63
C SER A 800 8.22 34.19 2.40
N GLY A 801 9.08 33.18 2.26
CA GLY A 801 10.37 33.12 2.93
C GLY A 801 10.37 32.36 4.24
N ASP A 802 9.20 31.90 4.67
CA ASP A 802 9.07 31.09 5.86
C ASP A 802 9.85 29.78 5.69
N THR A 803 10.46 29.35 6.78
CA THR A 803 11.23 28.10 6.82
C THR A 803 10.66 27.08 7.79
N GLY A 804 9.62 27.49 8.55
CA GLY A 804 9.08 26.77 9.67
C GLY A 804 9.84 26.97 10.98
N ASN A 805 10.74 27.96 11.02
CA ASN A 805 11.40 28.39 12.23
C ASN A 805 10.57 29.53 12.82
N PHE A 806 9.71 29.23 13.77
CA PHE A 806 8.71 30.18 14.24
C PHE A 806 9.28 31.55 14.69
N PRO A 807 10.37 31.63 15.49
CA PRO A 807 11.00 32.92 15.80
C PRO A 807 11.48 33.70 14.57
N ASN A 808 12.09 33.02 13.60
CA ASN A 808 12.59 33.66 12.38
C ASN A 808 11.44 34.10 11.46
N ASP A 809 10.48 33.21 11.22
CA ASP A 809 9.30 33.46 10.39
C ASP A 809 8.47 34.65 10.96
N PHE A 810 8.35 34.76 12.29
CA PHE A 810 7.67 35.89 12.93
C PHE A 810 8.44 37.21 12.78
N LEU A 811 9.77 37.16 12.77
CA LEU A 811 10.61 38.33 12.49
C LEU A 811 10.44 38.77 11.03
N GLU A 812 10.45 37.84 10.07
CA GLU A 812 10.18 38.11 8.65
C GLU A 812 8.82 38.77 8.46
N PHE A 813 7.77 38.25 9.11
CA PHE A 813 6.45 38.87 9.10
C PHE A 813 6.45 40.29 9.68
N SER A 814 7.21 40.54 10.75
CA SER A 814 7.35 41.87 11.35
C SER A 814 8.08 42.85 10.42
N ILE A 815 9.10 42.39 9.69
CA ILE A 815 9.82 43.19 8.67
C ILE A 815 8.87 43.53 7.53
N ALA A 816 8.15 42.55 6.97
CA ALA A 816 7.16 42.77 5.91
C ALA A 816 6.08 43.77 6.35
N SER A 817 5.59 43.64 7.59
CA SER A 817 4.60 44.56 8.18
C SER A 817 5.11 46.01 8.24
N SER A 818 6.40 46.22 8.51
CA SER A 818 6.99 47.56 8.55
C SER A 818 6.99 48.26 7.18
N CYS A 819 6.90 47.49 6.10
CA CYS A 819 6.91 47.95 4.70
C CYS A 819 5.51 48.09 4.09
N PHE A 820 4.45 47.76 4.84
CA PHE A 820 3.07 47.85 4.37
C PHE A 820 2.74 49.24 3.82
N GLY A 821 2.24 49.29 2.57
CA GLY A 821 1.82 50.52 1.89
C GLY A 821 2.93 51.54 1.59
N ARG A 822 4.21 51.23 1.81
CA ARG A 822 5.32 52.16 1.56
C ARG A 822 5.75 52.17 0.10
N MET A 823 6.02 53.37 -0.45
CA MET A 823 6.61 53.59 -1.76
C MET A 823 7.69 54.70 -1.69
N PRO A 824 8.87 54.53 -2.34
CA PRO A 824 9.35 53.31 -2.99
C PRO A 824 9.53 52.17 -1.97
N VAL A 825 9.41 50.92 -2.42
CA VAL A 825 9.54 49.74 -1.54
C VAL A 825 10.95 49.71 -0.94
N PRO A 826 11.10 49.64 0.40
CA PRO A 826 12.41 49.52 1.04
C PRO A 826 13.16 48.27 0.56
N THR A 827 14.48 48.38 0.40
CA THR A 827 15.33 47.28 -0.14
C THR A 827 15.17 45.95 0.63
N GLY A 828 15.05 46.02 1.96
CA GLY A 828 14.83 44.83 2.82
C GLY A 828 13.48 44.13 2.62
N CYS A 829 12.57 44.72 1.86
CA CYS A 829 11.23 44.21 1.58
C CYS A 829 11.00 43.90 0.10
N ALA A 830 12.05 44.03 -0.74
CA ALA A 830 11.94 43.88 -2.18
C ALA A 830 11.32 42.52 -2.58
N ARG A 831 11.59 41.44 -1.83
CA ARG A 831 11.04 40.12 -2.15
C ARG A 831 9.50 40.08 -2.20
N TRP A 832 8.84 40.69 -1.22
CA TRP A 832 7.36 40.67 -1.16
C TRP A 832 6.71 41.66 -2.13
N SER A 833 7.50 42.39 -2.90
CA SER A 833 7.05 43.34 -3.93
C SER A 833 6.98 42.76 -5.33
N MET A 834 7.35 41.49 -5.52
CA MET A 834 7.39 40.78 -6.79
C MET A 834 7.03 39.30 -6.58
N GLY A 835 7.16 38.45 -7.62
CA GLY A 835 6.91 37.02 -7.53
C GLY A 835 5.44 36.63 -7.49
N ILE A 836 5.14 35.37 -7.19
CA ILE A 836 3.76 34.83 -7.23
C ILE A 836 2.85 35.54 -6.21
N GLY A 837 3.38 35.92 -5.06
CA GLY A 837 2.61 36.65 -4.05
C GLY A 837 2.35 38.11 -4.42
N ASN A 838 3.10 38.71 -5.37
CA ASN A 838 2.86 40.06 -5.88
C ASN A 838 3.08 40.14 -7.41
N PRO A 839 2.14 39.59 -8.20
CA PRO A 839 2.41 39.12 -9.55
C PRO A 839 2.64 40.19 -10.61
N THR A 840 2.38 41.46 -10.29
CA THR A 840 2.60 42.61 -11.17
C THR A 840 3.95 43.28 -10.96
N GLY A 841 4.63 42.99 -9.85
CA GLY A 841 5.91 43.59 -9.51
C GLY A 841 7.10 42.90 -10.18
N SER A 842 8.17 43.66 -10.37
CA SER A 842 9.46 43.18 -10.89
C SER A 842 10.62 43.92 -10.24
N SER A 843 11.85 43.43 -10.40
CA SER A 843 13.04 44.08 -9.84
C SER A 843 13.26 45.50 -10.38
N GLY A 844 12.76 45.81 -11.58
CA GLY A 844 12.80 47.14 -12.18
C GLY A 844 11.60 48.03 -11.83
N SER A 845 10.48 47.43 -11.39
CA SER A 845 9.27 48.14 -10.98
C SER A 845 8.56 47.37 -9.85
N PRO A 846 9.04 47.50 -8.60
CA PRO A 846 8.43 46.87 -7.42
C PRO A 846 6.97 47.28 -7.23
N ALA A 847 6.09 46.32 -6.91
CA ALA A 847 4.70 46.59 -6.58
C ALA A 847 4.52 46.82 -5.06
N PRO A 848 3.56 47.66 -4.62
CA PRO A 848 3.33 47.90 -3.20
C PRO A 848 2.92 46.62 -2.46
N ILE A 849 3.37 46.49 -1.21
CA ILE A 849 3.01 45.39 -0.31
C ILE A 849 1.70 45.76 0.40
N GLY A 850 0.66 44.96 0.18
CA GLY A 850 -0.67 45.15 0.75
C GLY A 850 -1.13 43.98 1.62
N LEU A 851 -2.42 43.96 1.94
CA LEU A 851 -3.02 42.96 2.84
C LEU A 851 -2.91 41.54 2.28
N THR A 852 -2.98 41.37 0.96
CA THR A 852 -2.83 40.06 0.31
C THR A 852 -1.44 39.47 0.55
N GLN A 853 -0.38 40.26 0.39
CA GLN A 853 0.98 39.80 0.66
C GLN A 853 1.16 39.45 2.14
N MET A 854 0.67 40.31 3.03
CA MET A 854 0.74 40.07 4.47
C MET A 854 0.00 38.80 4.91
N SER A 855 -1.18 38.53 4.34
CA SER A 855 -1.94 37.33 4.68
C SER A 855 -1.28 36.04 4.19
N ILE A 856 -0.60 36.07 3.03
CA ILE A 856 0.18 34.93 2.52
C ILE A 856 1.37 34.65 3.44
N ILE A 857 2.12 35.67 3.87
CA ILE A 857 3.25 35.48 4.80
C ILE A 857 2.74 34.90 6.12
N GLN A 858 1.71 35.51 6.71
CA GLN A 858 1.12 35.02 7.96
C GLN A 858 0.63 33.58 7.87
N ARG A 859 0.08 33.17 6.72
CA ARG A 859 -0.44 31.82 6.49
C ARG A 859 0.60 30.72 6.70
N PHE A 860 1.87 30.99 6.40
CA PHE A 860 2.94 30.00 6.38
C PHE A 860 3.91 30.08 7.57
N VAL A 861 3.72 31.02 8.49
CA VAL A 861 4.52 31.13 9.71
C VAL A 861 4.56 29.79 10.47
N GLY A 862 5.76 29.26 10.70
CA GLY A 862 5.98 28.00 11.38
C GLY A 862 5.81 26.75 10.50
N VAL A 863 5.30 26.88 9.27
CA VAL A 863 5.17 25.77 8.34
C VAL A 863 6.53 25.41 7.75
N ASN A 864 7.06 24.26 8.14
CA ASN A 864 8.14 23.59 7.41
C ASN A 864 7.54 22.54 6.48
N TRP A 865 7.71 22.74 5.18
CA TRP A 865 7.07 21.91 4.15
C TRP A 865 7.55 20.44 4.15
N VAL A 866 8.77 20.18 4.64
CA VAL A 866 9.35 18.83 4.74
C VAL A 866 9.75 18.50 6.17
N ALA A 867 9.07 19.08 7.16
CA ALA A 867 9.34 18.78 8.57
C ALA A 867 9.29 17.25 8.80
N PRO A 868 10.21 16.70 9.61
CA PRO A 868 11.16 17.40 10.48
C PRO A 868 12.50 17.79 9.84
N TYR A 869 12.65 17.64 8.52
CA TYR A 869 13.90 17.87 7.79
C TYR A 869 14.07 19.33 7.36
N ASP A 870 15.28 19.71 6.94
CA ASP A 870 15.56 21.00 6.32
C ASP A 870 15.73 20.83 4.80
N TRP A 871 14.78 21.35 4.01
CA TRP A 871 14.84 21.20 2.54
C TRP A 871 16.09 21.84 1.92
N ARG A 872 16.57 22.96 2.46
CA ARG A 872 17.65 23.74 1.84
C ARG A 872 19.03 23.21 2.22
N MET A 873 19.19 22.68 3.44
CA MET A 873 20.47 22.21 3.95
C MET A 873 20.63 20.69 3.87
N SER A 874 19.58 19.93 4.17
CA SER A 874 19.63 18.48 4.30
C SER A 874 18.26 17.85 3.98
N PRO A 875 17.82 17.91 2.70
CA PRO A 875 16.53 17.34 2.33
C PRO A 875 16.53 15.84 2.60
N PRO A 876 15.38 15.26 2.99
CA PRO A 876 15.28 13.82 3.17
C PRO A 876 15.49 13.10 1.84
N GLN A 877 15.75 11.80 1.91
CA GLN A 877 16.19 11.02 0.75
C GLN A 877 15.24 11.19 -0.44
N ASN A 878 15.85 11.47 -1.61
CA ASN A 878 15.20 11.57 -2.92
C ASN A 878 14.11 12.67 -3.04
N ILE A 879 14.08 13.66 -2.13
CA ILE A 879 13.34 14.90 -2.36
C ILE A 879 14.08 15.78 -3.37
N ALA A 880 13.32 16.41 -4.26
CA ALA A 880 13.87 17.29 -5.29
C ALA A 880 14.59 18.52 -4.73
N ILE A 881 15.49 19.07 -5.54
CA ILE A 881 16.24 20.30 -5.21
C ILE A 881 15.28 21.48 -5.05
N PHE A 882 15.52 22.29 -4.03
CA PHE A 882 14.80 23.54 -3.79
C PHE A 882 15.56 24.75 -4.38
N PRO A 883 14.88 25.71 -5.05
CA PRO A 883 13.46 25.74 -5.40
C PRO A 883 13.15 24.92 -6.68
N PRO A 884 12.06 24.13 -6.72
CA PRO A 884 11.73 23.27 -7.86
C PRO A 884 10.95 23.99 -8.99
N VAL A 885 11.01 23.46 -10.21
CA VAL A 885 9.98 23.74 -11.23
C VAL A 885 8.72 22.96 -10.89
N LEU A 886 7.57 23.64 -10.83
CA LEU A 886 6.29 23.05 -10.45
C LEU A 886 5.27 23.12 -11.59
N TYR A 887 4.33 22.18 -11.58
CA TYR A 887 3.25 22.13 -12.56
C TYR A 887 1.91 22.11 -11.86
N GLU A 888 0.94 22.83 -12.42
CA GLU A 888 -0.44 22.81 -11.98
C GLU A 888 -1.35 22.75 -13.22
N GLY A 889 -1.40 21.58 -13.87
CA GLY A 889 -2.14 21.36 -15.11
C GLY A 889 -1.35 21.89 -16.30
N SER A 890 -1.97 22.78 -17.08
CA SER A 890 -1.26 23.50 -18.16
C SER A 890 -0.33 24.61 -17.66
N ILE A 891 -0.40 24.98 -16.37
CA ILE A 891 0.40 26.06 -15.80
C ILE A 891 1.74 25.52 -15.32
N SER A 892 2.83 26.17 -15.74
CA SER A 892 4.18 25.93 -15.23
C SER A 892 4.61 27.07 -14.31
N LEU A 893 5.09 26.75 -13.12
CA LEU A 893 5.60 27.71 -12.13
C LEU A 893 7.12 27.56 -12.07
N ASN A 894 7.83 28.54 -12.64
CA ASN A 894 9.28 28.55 -12.68
C ASN A 894 9.85 29.36 -11.52
N PRO A 895 10.92 28.89 -10.84
CA PRO A 895 11.62 29.70 -9.86
C PRO A 895 12.45 30.79 -10.55
N SER A 896 12.82 31.81 -9.79
CA SER A 896 13.66 32.94 -10.20
C SER A 896 15.04 32.51 -10.70
N THR A 897 15.55 31.36 -10.25
CA THR A 897 16.78 30.76 -10.78
C THR A 897 16.67 30.31 -12.23
N VAL A 898 15.44 30.14 -12.75
CA VAL A 898 15.16 29.74 -14.14
C VAL A 898 14.78 30.94 -15.00
N THR A 899 13.89 31.82 -14.54
CA THR A 899 13.33 32.92 -15.35
C THR A 899 13.71 34.33 -14.88
N GLY A 900 14.36 34.47 -13.72
CA GLY A 900 14.74 35.75 -13.13
C GLY A 900 13.56 36.56 -12.58
N CYS A 901 13.85 37.77 -12.09
CA CYS A 901 12.88 38.68 -11.45
C CYS A 901 12.69 40.01 -12.18
N THR A 902 13.30 40.16 -13.36
CA THR A 902 13.19 41.39 -14.18
C THR A 902 11.84 41.52 -14.88
N ILE A 903 11.13 40.41 -15.05
CA ILE A 903 9.80 40.34 -15.67
C ILE A 903 8.80 40.00 -14.56
N PRO A 904 7.59 40.62 -14.52
CA PRO A 904 6.56 40.25 -13.57
C PRO A 904 6.14 38.78 -13.69
N PHE A 905 5.72 38.16 -12.57
CA PHE A 905 5.31 36.76 -12.55
C PHE A 905 4.15 36.46 -13.52
N ASN A 906 3.16 37.36 -13.62
CA ASN A 906 2.05 37.20 -14.57
C ASN A 906 2.47 37.20 -16.06
N SER A 907 3.72 37.56 -16.35
CA SER A 907 4.33 37.63 -17.67
C SER A 907 5.48 36.62 -17.83
N GLY A 908 5.61 35.65 -16.92
CA GLY A 908 6.61 34.57 -16.98
C GLY A 908 7.82 34.72 -16.06
N GLY A 909 7.83 35.72 -15.17
CA GLY A 909 8.86 35.86 -14.13
C GLY A 909 8.85 34.74 -13.09
N GLY A 910 9.90 34.68 -12.27
CA GLY A 910 10.05 33.67 -11.21
C GLY A 910 9.00 33.79 -10.11
N TYR A 911 8.56 32.67 -9.53
CA TYR A 911 7.58 32.70 -8.44
C TYR A 911 8.16 33.16 -7.10
N ASP A 912 9.44 32.89 -6.83
CA ASP A 912 10.13 33.17 -5.56
C ASP A 912 11.04 34.40 -5.61
N CYS A 913 10.76 35.31 -6.55
CA CYS A 913 11.21 36.70 -6.45
C CYS A 913 10.70 37.30 -5.13
#